data_AF-A0A8H3I012-F1
#
_entry.id   AF-A0A8H3I012-F1
#
_cell.length_a   1.000
_cell.length_b   1.000
_cell.length_c   1.000
_cell.angle_alpha   90.00
_cell.angle_beta   90.00
_cell.angle_gamma   90.00
#
_symmetry.space_group_name_H-M   'P 1'
#
loop_
_entity.id
_entity.type
_entity.pdbx_description
1 polymer ?
#
loop_
_entity_poly.entity_id
_entity_poly.type
_entity_poly.pdbx_seq_one_letter_code
_entity_poly.pdbx_strand_id
1 'polypeptide(L)'
;MDGLAPPKPGFESNNRDSVATSAASSYKVPASASNASLPVELSEGEKPKKRSFKWVVVGLAALAVIVVAVVVPVYFKVIKKDDSTTSSASTAPTTSEAPAPAPTTGPTQPSVVTTGGDGSTIIKDDGTTFTYVNKFGGMWVYDPANPFNNSARAQSWSPPLNEPFNYGVDQIRGVNLGGWLVLEPFISPALYEPYQPAAVDEWTLSEAIAANASSGGLQKVLEEHYATFITEEDFAEIAAAGLNWVRVPIAFWAVEKLPEEPFLERVSWKYFLKAIQWCRKYGLRMQVDLHTIPGSQNAFDHSGKRGDINFMRGPMGVANAQRTLNVIRSITEFISRDEYKDVVQMFGVMNEPMSPRIGMDALTSFYLEMHDMMRQLTGPGKGPWISLHDGFDVASVTDTGFMPGADRLAISSHLYFSFAVPLNAAPLERQTQLPCTQWASRFNTSLDRGIFMSAGEFSLGFNDCAYFLNGASSGYRYDGTLPTYTGPRIGSCEPWLDSSDWTPEVKENLKQLALSSMDAMQNYFFWTWRIGASLRTGQVNSPLWSYKLGLERGYMPTDPRTAAGSCRNSNPRTGTFTAHAQNTITEAYRAAHPFPPRTLMDAAGGLATYPATGTPVIMPSPEFSGVSVSERHSGTWEHDYEPAANCAYPDPWAAIGANLPACATGARKRFVKEPMY
;
A
#
# COMPACT_ATOMS: atom_id res chain seq x y z
N MET A 1 12.31 -41.31 33.63
CA MET A 1 11.15 -41.78 34.42
C MET A 1 10.91 -40.71 35.45
N ASP A 2 9.90 -39.86 35.43
CA ASP A 2 8.69 -39.68 34.63
C ASP A 2 8.48 -38.15 34.54
N GLY A 3 8.19 -37.55 33.39
CA GLY A 3 6.83 -37.56 32.84
C GLY A 3 6.10 -36.25 33.19
N LEU A 4 6.65 -35.10 32.79
CA LEU A 4 5.89 -33.84 32.78
C LEU A 4 5.04 -33.83 31.51
N ALA A 5 3.78 -34.21 31.66
CA ALA A 5 2.78 -34.14 30.61
C ALA A 5 2.54 -32.68 30.20
N PRO A 6 2.46 -32.37 28.89
CA PRO A 6 2.06 -31.04 28.44
C PRO A 6 0.58 -30.77 28.77
N PRO A 7 0.20 -29.52 29.05
CA PRO A 7 -1.19 -29.17 29.29
C PRO A 7 -2.04 -29.47 28.04
N LYS A 8 -3.25 -29.99 28.30
CA LYS A 8 -4.22 -30.41 27.28
C LYS A 8 -4.61 -29.23 26.35
N PRO A 9 -4.77 -29.47 25.04
CA PRO A 9 -5.30 -28.47 24.13
C PRO A 9 -6.81 -28.31 24.37
N GLY A 10 -7.19 -27.18 24.95
CA GLY A 10 -8.57 -26.72 25.01
C GLY A 10 -8.78 -25.65 23.95
N PHE A 11 -9.85 -25.82 23.17
CA PHE A 11 -10.37 -24.95 22.11
C PHE A 11 -9.64 -25.02 20.76
N GLU A 12 -10.38 -25.55 19.78
CA GLU A 12 -10.06 -25.66 18.36
C GLU A 12 -9.69 -24.29 17.79
N SER A 13 -8.43 -24.15 17.40
CA SER A 13 -7.87 -22.97 16.76
C SER A 13 -8.00 -23.08 15.23
N ASN A 14 -9.16 -22.74 14.69
CA ASN A 14 -9.26 -22.36 13.27
C ASN A 14 -8.76 -20.92 13.09
N ASN A 15 -7.49 -20.68 13.43
CA ASN A 15 -6.80 -19.39 13.26
C ASN A 15 -5.89 -19.45 12.02
N ARG A 16 -6.51 -19.66 10.84
CA ARG A 16 -5.92 -19.27 9.53
C ARG A 16 -6.84 -19.40 8.31
N ASP A 17 -8.15 -19.49 8.50
CA ASP A 17 -9.07 -19.67 7.37
C ASP A 17 -9.17 -18.36 6.57
N SER A 18 -8.26 -18.27 5.60
CA SER A 18 -8.17 -17.21 4.61
C SER A 18 -9.45 -17.23 3.79
N VAL A 19 -10.19 -16.12 3.82
CA VAL A 19 -11.30 -15.91 2.90
C VAL A 19 -10.69 -15.66 1.52
N ALA A 20 -10.57 -16.72 0.75
CA ALA A 20 -10.47 -16.56 -0.70
C ALA A 20 -11.78 -15.97 -1.20
N THR A 21 -11.69 -15.01 -2.11
CA THR A 21 -12.86 -14.44 -2.79
C THR A 21 -13.42 -15.44 -3.82
N SER A 22 -13.91 -16.60 -3.36
CA SER A 22 -14.64 -17.56 -4.20
C SER A 22 -16.11 -17.16 -4.24
N ALA A 23 -16.44 -16.19 -5.09
CA ALA A 23 -17.81 -16.01 -5.53
C ALA A 23 -18.22 -17.19 -6.43
N ALA A 24 -18.75 -18.25 -5.82
CA ALA A 24 -19.55 -19.25 -6.51
C ALA A 24 -20.88 -19.35 -5.78
N SER A 25 -21.87 -18.56 -6.22
CA SER A 25 -23.24 -18.67 -5.72
C SER A 25 -23.76 -20.07 -6.01
N SER A 26 -24.18 -20.78 -4.98
CA SER A 26 -24.84 -22.09 -5.08
C SER A 26 -26.25 -21.93 -5.65
N TYR A 27 -26.37 -21.95 -6.97
CA TYR A 27 -27.66 -22.16 -7.63
C TYR A 27 -28.07 -23.63 -7.48
N LYS A 28 -29.07 -23.89 -6.64
CA LYS A 28 -29.82 -25.16 -6.65
C LYS A 28 -30.68 -25.21 -7.90
N VAL A 29 -30.45 -26.19 -8.77
CA VAL A 29 -31.39 -26.59 -9.82
C VAL A 29 -31.89 -28.01 -9.49
N PRO A 30 -33.20 -28.30 -9.52
CA PRO A 30 -33.74 -29.61 -9.15
C PRO A 30 -33.44 -30.67 -10.21
N ALA A 31 -33.28 -31.90 -9.75
CA ALA A 31 -33.06 -33.07 -10.59
C ALA A 31 -34.30 -33.41 -11.43
N SER A 32 -34.17 -33.44 -12.77
CA SER A 32 -34.75 -34.49 -13.61
C SER A 32 -34.21 -34.46 -15.04
N ALA A 33 -34.00 -35.66 -15.59
CA ALA A 33 -34.11 -36.05 -16.99
C ALA A 33 -32.91 -35.86 -17.96
N SER A 34 -32.30 -37.01 -18.27
CA SER A 34 -31.97 -37.56 -19.60
C SER A 34 -30.88 -36.93 -20.47
N ASN A 35 -29.86 -37.77 -20.71
CA ASN A 35 -29.04 -37.92 -21.92
C ASN A 35 -29.53 -37.16 -23.17
N ALA A 36 -28.70 -36.23 -23.64
CA ALA A 36 -28.57 -35.91 -25.06
C ALA A 36 -27.14 -35.40 -25.32
N SER A 37 -26.32 -36.28 -25.87
CA SER A 37 -25.07 -35.97 -26.54
C SER A 37 -25.34 -35.17 -27.81
N LEU A 38 -24.65 -34.04 -28.02
CA LEU A 38 -24.48 -33.45 -29.35
C LEU A 38 -23.00 -33.05 -29.58
N PRO A 39 -22.49 -33.23 -30.81
CA PRO A 39 -21.05 -33.28 -31.09
C PRO A 39 -20.49 -31.91 -31.47
N VAL A 40 -19.24 -31.65 -31.08
CA VAL A 40 -18.46 -30.53 -31.63
C VAL A 40 -17.53 -31.10 -32.70
N GLU A 41 -17.85 -30.83 -33.97
CA GLU A 41 -16.95 -31.01 -35.10
C GLU A 41 -15.77 -30.02 -34.99
N LEU A 42 -14.56 -30.56 -35.02
CA LEU A 42 -13.33 -29.79 -35.18
C LEU A 42 -13.08 -29.58 -36.67
N SER A 43 -13.26 -28.33 -37.13
CA SER A 43 -12.82 -27.88 -38.46
C SER A 43 -11.31 -27.61 -38.42
N GLU A 44 -10.55 -28.33 -39.25
CA GLU A 44 -9.12 -28.12 -39.51
C GLU A 44 -8.89 -26.79 -40.27
N GLY A 45 -8.07 -25.91 -39.71
CA GLY A 45 -7.62 -24.67 -40.34
C GLY A 45 -6.26 -24.82 -41.04
N GLU A 46 -6.18 -24.32 -42.27
CA GLU A 46 -5.08 -24.46 -43.24
C GLU A 46 -3.70 -23.92 -42.83
N LYS A 47 -2.65 -24.53 -43.41
CA LYS A 47 -1.23 -24.17 -43.26
C LYS A 47 -0.85 -22.87 -44.01
N PRO A 48 0.00 -21.99 -43.44
CA PRO A 48 0.42 -20.75 -44.11
C PRO A 48 1.53 -20.97 -45.15
N LYS A 49 1.41 -20.30 -46.31
CA LYS A 49 2.39 -20.28 -47.41
C LYS A 49 3.61 -19.38 -47.08
N LYS A 50 4.82 -19.92 -47.29
CA LYS A 50 6.10 -19.20 -47.16
C LYS A 50 6.22 -18.09 -48.23
N ARG A 51 6.42 -16.84 -47.80
CA ARG A 51 6.88 -15.72 -48.66
C ARG A 51 8.42 -15.65 -48.64
N SER A 52 9.02 -15.31 -49.79
CA SER A 52 10.45 -15.42 -50.04
C SER A 52 11.28 -14.29 -49.40
N PHE A 53 12.40 -14.68 -48.78
CA PHE A 53 13.38 -13.88 -48.03
C PHE A 53 14.02 -12.70 -48.81
N LYS A 54 13.82 -12.61 -50.12
CA LYS A 54 14.45 -11.58 -50.97
C LYS A 54 13.94 -10.16 -50.74
N TRP A 55 12.71 -9.99 -50.26
CA TRP A 55 12.12 -8.66 -50.04
C TRP A 55 12.58 -7.98 -48.74
N VAL A 56 12.97 -8.77 -47.73
CA VAL A 56 13.47 -8.26 -46.46
C VAL A 56 14.85 -7.62 -46.62
N VAL A 57 15.71 -8.22 -47.45
CA VAL A 57 17.07 -7.71 -47.71
C VAL A 57 17.03 -6.39 -48.48
N VAL A 58 16.11 -6.23 -49.44
CA VAL A 58 15.92 -4.97 -50.17
C VAL A 58 15.42 -3.84 -49.26
N GLY A 59 14.51 -4.15 -48.34
CA GLY A 59 14.02 -3.18 -47.34
C GLY A 59 15.11 -2.70 -46.40
N LEU A 60 15.99 -3.59 -45.93
CA LEU A 60 17.11 -3.24 -45.04
C LEU A 60 18.17 -2.39 -45.75
N ALA A 61 18.46 -2.66 -47.02
CA ALA A 61 19.39 -1.85 -47.80
C ALA A 61 18.87 -0.42 -48.04
N ALA A 62 17.57 -0.26 -48.30
CA ALA A 62 16.95 1.06 -48.46
C ALA A 62 16.99 1.87 -47.14
N LEU A 63 16.77 1.21 -46.00
CA LEU A 63 16.84 1.85 -44.68
C LEU A 63 18.26 2.35 -44.36
N ALA A 64 19.29 1.56 -44.69
CA ALA A 64 20.68 1.95 -44.46
C ALA A 64 21.09 3.19 -45.28
N VAL A 65 20.60 3.32 -46.52
CA VAL A 65 20.86 4.50 -47.35
C VAL A 65 20.19 5.75 -46.77
N ILE A 66 18.98 5.63 -46.21
CA ILE A 66 18.28 6.75 -45.57
C ILE A 66 19.02 7.21 -44.30
N VAL A 67 19.53 6.27 -43.49
CA VAL A 67 20.30 6.60 -42.28
C VAL A 67 21.59 7.35 -42.65
N VAL A 68 22.32 6.92 -43.68
CA VAL A 68 23.55 7.60 -44.13
C VAL A 68 23.23 8.99 -44.70
N ALA A 69 22.14 9.13 -45.46
CA ALA A 69 21.74 10.41 -46.06
C ALA A 69 21.29 11.46 -45.03
N VAL A 70 20.76 11.04 -43.87
CA VAL A 70 20.27 11.95 -42.82
C VAL A 70 21.32 12.24 -41.75
N VAL A 71 22.11 11.24 -41.35
CA VAL A 71 23.06 11.38 -40.22
C VAL A 71 24.32 12.13 -40.62
N VAL A 72 24.84 11.92 -41.84
CA VAL A 72 26.09 12.53 -42.30
C VAL A 72 25.99 14.06 -42.42
N PRO A 73 24.91 14.67 -42.99
CA PRO A 73 24.80 16.12 -43.05
C PRO A 73 24.63 16.79 -41.68
N VAL A 74 24.00 16.12 -40.71
CA VAL A 74 23.80 16.66 -39.35
C VAL A 74 25.12 16.66 -38.57
N TYR A 75 25.94 15.62 -38.74
CA TYR A 75 27.25 15.52 -38.10
C TYR A 75 28.22 16.63 -38.55
N PHE A 76 28.23 16.98 -39.84
CA PHE A 76 29.12 18.02 -40.38
C PHE A 76 28.63 19.46 -40.18
N LYS A 77 27.37 19.68 -39.76
CA LYS A 77 26.80 21.04 -39.62
C LYS A 77 26.72 21.55 -38.18
N VAL A 78 26.93 20.68 -37.18
CA VAL A 78 26.72 21.04 -35.75
C VAL A 78 27.98 20.91 -34.88
N ILE A 79 29.01 20.14 -35.26
CA ILE A 79 30.09 19.74 -34.33
C ILE A 79 31.52 20.07 -34.83
N LYS A 80 31.69 21.10 -35.66
CA LYS A 80 33.06 21.64 -35.87
C LYS A 80 33.07 23.15 -36.02
N LYS A 81 33.57 23.83 -34.98
CA LYS A 81 34.05 25.21 -35.05
C LYS A 81 35.54 25.16 -34.71
N ASP A 82 36.37 25.30 -35.74
CA ASP A 82 37.73 25.82 -35.61
C ASP A 82 37.62 27.35 -35.61
N ASP A 83 38.39 28.03 -34.76
CA ASP A 83 39.22 29.15 -35.23
C ASP A 83 40.23 29.58 -34.17
N SER A 84 41.50 29.46 -34.56
CA SER A 84 42.66 30.14 -34.01
C SER A 84 42.78 31.53 -34.65
N THR A 85 43.26 32.52 -33.90
CA THR A 85 44.04 33.62 -34.49
C THR A 85 44.83 34.37 -33.43
N THR A 86 46.10 34.62 -33.74
CA THR A 86 47.07 35.32 -32.92
C THR A 86 47.47 36.64 -33.58
N SER A 87 47.73 37.65 -32.75
CA SER A 87 48.62 38.83 -32.93
C SER A 87 48.17 40.03 -33.77
N SER A 88 48.17 41.23 -33.16
CA SER A 88 49.11 42.33 -33.44
C SER A 88 48.83 43.57 -32.57
N ALA A 89 49.89 44.24 -32.11
CA ALA A 89 49.88 45.43 -31.26
C ALA A 89 50.06 46.74 -32.06
N SER A 90 49.49 47.87 -31.60
CA SER A 90 50.16 49.19 -31.50
C SER A 90 49.21 50.34 -31.03
N THR A 91 49.65 50.97 -29.93
CA THR A 91 49.70 52.41 -29.56
C THR A 91 48.51 53.37 -29.72
N ALA A 92 48.19 54.05 -28.61
CA ALA A 92 47.17 55.10 -28.40
C ALA A 92 47.59 56.50 -28.94
N PRO A 93 46.73 57.55 -28.82
CA PRO A 93 46.68 58.31 -27.56
C PRO A 93 45.29 58.81 -27.07
N THR A 94 45.15 58.78 -25.74
CA THR A 94 44.46 59.70 -24.79
C THR A 94 43.19 60.48 -25.18
N THR A 95 42.12 60.28 -24.40
CA THR A 95 41.54 61.31 -23.50
C THR A 95 40.83 60.66 -22.30
N SER A 96 40.89 61.37 -21.19
CA SER A 96 40.70 60.99 -19.80
C SER A 96 39.26 61.07 -19.31
N GLU A 97 38.77 60.03 -18.64
CA GLU A 97 37.76 60.14 -17.57
C GLU A 97 37.88 58.94 -16.61
N ALA A 98 37.81 59.20 -15.31
CA ALA A 98 38.14 58.28 -14.23
C ALA A 98 37.08 57.16 -14.06
N PRO A 99 37.46 55.89 -13.78
CA PRO A 99 36.49 54.84 -13.52
C PRO A 99 36.05 54.84 -12.05
N ALA A 100 34.73 54.83 -11.84
CA ALA A 100 34.12 54.49 -10.56
C ALA A 100 34.42 53.02 -10.19
N PRO A 101 34.56 52.67 -8.90
CA PRO A 101 34.91 51.32 -8.50
C PRO A 101 33.80 50.33 -8.86
N ALA A 102 34.17 49.28 -9.60
CA ALA A 102 33.30 48.15 -9.90
C ALA A 102 32.89 47.44 -8.60
N PRO A 103 31.61 47.03 -8.44
CA PRO A 103 31.23 46.19 -7.33
C PRO A 103 31.89 44.83 -7.53
N THR A 104 32.67 44.41 -6.53
CA THR A 104 33.19 43.06 -6.39
C THR A 104 32.03 42.08 -6.44
N THR A 105 31.92 41.34 -7.54
CA THR A 105 31.11 40.13 -7.60
C THR A 105 31.67 39.15 -6.58
N GLY A 106 30.97 39.01 -5.46
CA GLY A 106 31.17 37.89 -4.54
C GLY A 106 31.01 36.57 -5.30
N PRO A 107 31.53 35.45 -4.75
CA PRO A 107 31.41 34.15 -5.39
C PRO A 107 29.94 33.87 -5.63
N THR A 108 29.57 33.69 -6.90
CA THR A 108 28.25 33.23 -7.31
C THR A 108 28.02 31.90 -6.60
N GLN A 109 27.16 31.90 -5.57
CA GLN A 109 26.68 30.68 -4.96
C GLN A 109 26.16 29.79 -6.11
N PRO A 110 26.62 28.53 -6.22
CA PRO A 110 26.10 27.65 -7.26
C PRO A 110 24.58 27.58 -7.09
N SER A 111 23.84 27.93 -8.15
CA SER A 111 22.39 27.85 -8.14
C SER A 111 21.98 26.42 -7.79
N VAL A 112 21.32 26.23 -6.65
CA VAL A 112 20.79 24.92 -6.23
C VAL A 112 19.85 24.45 -7.32
N VAL A 113 20.11 23.28 -7.90
CA VAL A 113 19.21 22.67 -8.89
C VAL A 113 17.97 22.21 -8.14
N THR A 114 16.85 22.90 -8.36
CA THR A 114 15.60 22.64 -7.64
C THR A 114 14.59 21.81 -8.43
N THR A 115 14.89 21.48 -9.68
CA THR A 115 14.05 20.64 -10.53
C THR A 115 14.87 19.98 -11.63
N GLY A 116 14.37 18.86 -12.15
CA GLY A 116 14.98 18.16 -13.28
C GLY A 116 14.08 17.06 -13.82
N GLY A 117 14.51 16.45 -14.93
CA GLY A 117 13.84 15.32 -15.58
C GLY A 117 14.81 14.17 -15.83
N ASP A 118 14.50 13.31 -16.79
CA ASP A 118 15.34 12.17 -17.17
C ASP A 118 16.81 12.57 -17.40
N GLY A 119 17.74 11.83 -16.79
CA GLY A 119 19.19 12.05 -16.88
C GLY A 119 19.75 13.08 -15.90
N SER A 120 18.93 13.75 -15.10
CA SER A 120 19.41 14.71 -14.09
C SER A 120 20.00 14.02 -12.86
N THR A 121 20.95 14.69 -12.20
CA THR A 121 21.55 14.21 -10.94
C THR A 121 20.69 14.65 -9.75
N ILE A 122 20.31 13.70 -8.90
CA ILE A 122 19.71 13.94 -7.60
C ILE A 122 20.81 13.97 -6.55
N ILE A 123 20.73 14.94 -5.64
CA ILE A 123 21.48 14.97 -4.39
C ILE A 123 20.49 14.63 -3.27
N LYS A 124 20.84 13.62 -2.46
CA LYS A 124 20.06 13.19 -1.30
C LYS A 124 20.45 13.97 -0.05
N ASP A 125 19.66 13.81 1.01
CA ASP A 125 19.90 14.44 2.31
C ASP A 125 21.24 14.05 2.95
N ASP A 126 21.74 12.84 2.65
CA ASP A 126 23.05 12.36 3.12
C ASP A 126 24.24 12.86 2.28
N GLY A 127 23.97 13.69 1.25
CA GLY A 127 24.95 14.23 0.32
C GLY A 127 25.38 13.28 -0.79
N THR A 128 24.94 12.02 -0.77
CA THR A 128 25.19 11.09 -1.88
C THR A 128 24.26 11.38 -3.05
N THR A 129 24.62 10.87 -4.24
CA THR A 129 23.95 11.23 -5.49
C THR A 129 23.57 10.02 -6.32
N PHE A 130 22.47 10.13 -7.07
CA PHE A 130 22.10 9.17 -8.11
C PHE A 130 21.53 9.88 -9.35
N THR A 131 21.46 9.18 -10.48
CA THR A 131 20.85 9.72 -11.70
C THR A 131 19.37 9.39 -11.73
N TYR A 132 18.51 10.40 -11.89
CA TYR A 132 17.08 10.20 -12.10
C TYR A 132 16.82 9.69 -13.52
N VAL A 133 16.34 8.47 -13.66
CA VAL A 133 16.03 7.86 -14.96
C VAL A 133 14.54 7.63 -15.06
N ASN A 134 13.83 8.45 -15.83
CA ASN A 134 12.39 8.31 -16.03
C ASN A 134 12.05 8.54 -17.50
N LYS A 135 11.87 7.44 -18.24
CA LYS A 135 11.60 7.47 -19.69
C LYS A 135 10.17 7.88 -20.05
N PHE A 136 9.34 8.19 -19.06
CA PHE A 136 7.93 8.52 -19.21
C PHE A 136 7.64 10.03 -19.07
N GLY A 137 8.68 10.86 -19.05
CA GLY A 137 8.55 12.32 -18.99
C GLY A 137 8.18 12.84 -17.60
N GLY A 138 8.60 12.13 -16.55
CA GLY A 138 8.50 12.62 -15.17
C GLY A 138 9.45 13.78 -14.90
N MET A 139 9.04 14.66 -13.99
CA MET A 139 9.79 15.82 -13.53
C MET A 139 9.79 15.83 -12.01
N TRP A 140 10.98 15.89 -11.43
CA TRP A 140 11.15 16.04 -9.99
C TRP A 140 11.31 17.50 -9.59
N VAL A 141 10.92 17.83 -8.36
CA VAL A 141 11.01 19.17 -7.79
C VAL A 141 11.44 19.08 -6.34
N TYR A 142 12.49 19.80 -5.97
CA TYR A 142 12.94 19.95 -4.59
C TYR A 142 13.55 21.34 -4.40
N ASP A 143 12.83 22.23 -3.74
CA ASP A 143 13.29 23.57 -3.42
C ASP A 143 13.32 23.76 -1.91
N PRO A 144 14.50 23.84 -1.25
CA PRO A 144 14.59 24.09 0.17
C PRO A 144 13.91 25.39 0.63
N ALA A 145 13.80 26.40 -0.24
CA ALA A 145 13.09 27.64 0.06
C ALA A 145 11.57 27.50 -0.10
N ASN A 146 11.10 26.45 -0.78
CA ASN A 146 9.69 26.11 -0.94
C ASN A 146 9.48 24.58 -0.84
N PRO A 147 9.61 23.99 0.36
CA PRO A 147 9.57 22.55 0.58
C PRO A 147 8.20 21.92 0.29
N PHE A 148 7.17 22.75 0.10
CA PHE A 148 5.80 22.35 -0.22
C PHE A 148 5.44 22.59 -1.69
N ASN A 149 6.43 22.76 -2.56
CA ASN A 149 6.20 22.87 -3.99
C ASN A 149 5.65 21.55 -4.57
N ASN A 150 4.38 21.60 -5.01
CA ASN A 150 3.65 20.45 -5.55
C ASN A 150 3.66 20.41 -7.10
N SER A 151 4.58 21.10 -7.79
CA SER A 151 4.63 21.11 -9.27
C SER A 151 5.27 19.86 -9.89
N ALA A 152 5.79 18.93 -9.09
CA ALA A 152 6.37 17.68 -9.59
C ALA A 152 5.30 16.78 -10.22
N ARG A 153 5.77 15.91 -11.13
CA ARG A 153 4.93 15.05 -11.96
C ARG A 153 5.62 13.71 -12.15
N ALA A 154 4.94 12.60 -11.80
CA ALA A 154 5.53 11.27 -11.97
C ALA A 154 5.72 10.87 -13.45
N GLN A 155 4.76 11.20 -14.34
CA GLN A 155 4.84 10.93 -15.78
C GLN A 155 4.10 11.98 -16.61
N SER A 156 4.39 12.06 -17.90
CA SER A 156 3.74 12.97 -18.87
C SER A 156 2.22 12.81 -19.02
N TRP A 157 1.63 11.70 -18.55
CA TRP A 157 0.18 11.46 -18.55
C TRP A 157 -0.46 11.52 -17.16
N SER A 158 0.34 11.65 -16.09
CA SER A 158 -0.18 11.78 -14.74
C SER A 158 -0.28 13.28 -14.39
N PRO A 159 -1.40 13.76 -13.82
CA PRO A 159 -1.49 15.13 -13.35
C PRO A 159 -0.38 15.44 -12.33
N PRO A 160 0.28 16.60 -12.38
CA PRO A 160 1.14 17.09 -11.31
C PRO A 160 0.41 17.15 -9.97
N LEU A 161 1.12 17.24 -8.84
CA LEU A 161 0.49 17.20 -7.51
C LEU A 161 -0.35 18.44 -7.19
N ASN A 162 -0.04 19.58 -7.79
CA ASN A 162 -0.82 20.82 -7.69
C ASN A 162 -2.05 20.84 -8.63
N GLU A 163 -2.29 19.76 -9.38
CA GLU A 163 -3.49 19.59 -10.20
C GLU A 163 -4.39 18.48 -9.62
N PRO A 164 -5.73 18.58 -9.80
CA PRO A 164 -6.65 17.56 -9.34
C PRO A 164 -6.37 16.17 -9.93
N PHE A 165 -6.49 15.12 -9.11
CA PHE A 165 -6.62 13.76 -9.59
C PHE A 165 -8.11 13.46 -9.84
N ASN A 166 -8.47 13.25 -11.09
CA ASN A 166 -9.85 13.05 -11.51
C ASN A 166 -10.23 11.57 -11.31
N TYR A 167 -10.69 11.23 -10.11
CA TYR A 167 -11.09 9.87 -9.77
C TYR A 167 -12.06 9.27 -10.81
N GLY A 168 -11.68 8.10 -11.33
CA GLY A 168 -12.40 7.37 -12.39
C GLY A 168 -12.24 7.92 -13.82
N VAL A 169 -11.38 8.91 -14.01
CA VAL A 169 -10.75 9.22 -15.31
C VAL A 169 -9.27 8.86 -15.22
N ASP A 170 -8.59 9.42 -14.21
CA ASP A 170 -7.21 9.08 -13.88
C ASP A 170 -7.18 7.72 -13.16
N GLN A 171 -6.23 6.87 -13.56
CA GLN A 171 -6.05 5.53 -12.99
C GLN A 171 -4.96 5.53 -11.92
N ILE A 172 -5.28 4.92 -10.78
CA ILE A 172 -4.30 4.61 -9.73
C ILE A 172 -3.46 3.41 -10.20
N ARG A 173 -2.18 3.66 -10.48
CA ARG A 173 -1.19 2.63 -10.75
C ARG A 173 -0.13 2.70 -9.67
N GLY A 174 -0.28 1.86 -8.65
CA GLY A 174 0.55 1.94 -7.47
C GLY A 174 1.19 0.64 -7.06
N VAL A 175 2.04 0.78 -6.05
CA VAL A 175 2.67 -0.31 -5.28
C VAL A 175 2.51 0.00 -3.79
N ASN A 176 2.49 -1.05 -3.00
CA ASN A 176 2.60 -0.96 -1.56
C ASN A 176 4.07 -0.85 -1.12
N LEU A 177 4.31 -0.16 -0.01
CA LEU A 177 5.59 -0.14 0.69
C LEU A 177 5.53 -1.04 1.93
N GLY A 178 5.04 -2.28 1.74
CA GLY A 178 4.92 -3.30 2.78
C GLY A 178 6.28 -3.72 3.35
N GLY A 179 6.28 -4.20 4.59
CA GLY A 179 7.50 -4.60 5.32
C GLY A 179 8.44 -3.46 5.72
N TRP A 180 8.08 -2.18 5.45
CA TRP A 180 8.88 -1.02 5.82
C TRP A 180 8.54 -0.48 7.21
N LEU A 181 7.42 0.24 7.35
CA LEU A 181 6.99 0.85 8.63
C LEU A 181 6.06 -0.05 9.45
N VAL A 182 5.64 -1.17 8.86
CA VAL A 182 4.94 -2.29 9.49
C VAL A 182 5.68 -3.55 9.04
N LEU A 183 6.16 -4.34 9.98
CA LEU A 183 7.06 -5.45 9.67
C LEU A 183 6.30 -6.74 9.41
N GLU A 184 6.77 -7.45 8.38
CA GLU A 184 6.24 -8.75 8.00
C GLU A 184 7.38 -9.74 7.74
N PRO A 185 7.34 -10.94 8.32
CA PRO A 185 8.41 -11.93 8.20
C PRO A 185 8.77 -12.27 6.74
N PHE A 186 7.78 -12.38 5.86
CA PHE A 186 8.01 -12.80 4.48
C PHE A 186 8.58 -11.69 3.59
N ILE A 187 8.42 -10.43 3.99
CA ILE A 187 8.94 -9.25 3.29
C ILE A 187 10.34 -8.89 3.79
N SER A 188 10.56 -8.96 5.11
CA SER A 188 11.81 -8.56 5.75
C SER A 188 12.43 -9.74 6.52
N PRO A 189 12.70 -10.90 5.86
CA PRO A 189 13.08 -12.14 6.55
C PRO A 189 14.36 -11.99 7.38
N ALA A 190 15.31 -11.17 6.93
CA ALA A 190 16.55 -10.91 7.65
C ALA A 190 16.37 -10.38 9.08
N LEU A 191 15.29 -9.64 9.35
CA LEU A 191 14.98 -9.18 10.71
C LEU A 191 14.53 -10.32 11.62
N TYR A 192 13.84 -11.31 11.08
CA TYR A 192 13.18 -12.38 11.84
C TYR A 192 14.03 -13.62 12.00
N GLU A 193 14.87 -13.95 11.01
CA GLU A 193 15.71 -15.15 10.99
C GLU A 193 16.58 -15.33 12.25
N PRO A 194 17.22 -14.30 12.82
CA PRO A 194 18.01 -14.44 14.04
C PRO A 194 17.19 -14.81 15.29
N TYR A 195 15.87 -14.60 15.25
CA TYR A 195 14.96 -14.78 16.37
C TYR A 195 13.95 -15.91 16.15
N GLN A 196 14.14 -16.74 15.13
CA GLN A 196 13.31 -17.92 14.91
C GLN A 196 13.58 -19.01 15.97
N PRO A 197 12.54 -19.75 16.39
CA PRO A 197 11.14 -19.69 15.95
C PRO A 197 10.26 -18.71 16.76
N ALA A 198 10.84 -17.90 17.66
CA ALA A 198 10.08 -17.08 18.60
C ALA A 198 9.40 -15.87 17.96
N ALA A 199 10.08 -15.18 17.04
CA ALA A 199 9.53 -14.01 16.35
C ALA A 199 8.59 -14.43 15.22
N VAL A 200 7.28 -14.31 15.42
CA VAL A 200 6.25 -14.64 14.42
C VAL A 200 5.53 -13.40 13.86
N ASP A 201 5.67 -12.27 14.54
CA ASP A 201 5.07 -10.96 14.25
C ASP A 201 5.94 -9.84 14.85
N GLU A 202 5.57 -8.57 14.67
CA GLU A 202 6.35 -7.44 15.21
C GLU A 202 6.32 -7.36 16.75
N TRP A 203 5.25 -7.85 17.40
CA TRP A 203 5.17 -7.94 18.86
C TRP A 203 6.29 -8.81 19.42
N THR A 204 6.33 -10.07 18.99
CA THR A 204 7.31 -11.06 19.47
C THR A 204 8.72 -10.76 18.97
N LEU A 205 8.86 -10.14 17.80
CA LEU A 205 10.15 -9.61 17.34
C LEU A 205 10.67 -8.51 18.27
N SER A 206 9.81 -7.57 18.66
CA SER A 206 10.21 -6.46 19.54
C SER A 206 10.66 -6.95 20.92
N GLU A 207 9.93 -7.91 21.49
CA GLU A 207 10.32 -8.59 22.73
C GLU A 207 11.66 -9.32 22.58
N ALA A 208 11.86 -10.06 21.48
CA ALA A 208 13.09 -10.81 21.24
C ALA A 208 14.32 -9.89 21.04
N ILE A 209 14.16 -8.77 20.32
CA ILE A 209 15.22 -7.77 20.15
C ILE A 209 15.58 -7.13 21.49
N ALA A 210 14.58 -6.77 22.30
CA ALA A 210 14.79 -6.17 23.61
C ALA A 210 15.46 -7.14 24.60
N ALA A 211 15.14 -8.43 24.54
CA ALA A 211 15.78 -9.47 25.33
C ALA A 211 17.22 -9.80 24.88
N ASN A 212 17.57 -9.52 23.62
CA ASN A 212 18.90 -9.78 23.08
C ASN A 212 19.86 -8.60 23.35
N ALA A 213 20.68 -8.72 24.40
CA ALA A 213 21.66 -7.69 24.78
C ALA A 213 22.68 -7.33 23.67
N SER A 214 22.90 -8.23 22.70
CA SER A 214 23.83 -8.02 21.59
C SER A 214 23.20 -7.26 20.41
N SER A 215 21.89 -7.03 20.39
CA SER A 215 21.19 -6.33 19.30
C SER A 215 21.51 -4.83 19.25
N GLY A 216 21.91 -4.25 20.39
CA GLY A 216 22.03 -2.81 20.57
C GLY A 216 20.69 -2.12 20.87
N GLY A 217 19.63 -2.90 21.12
CA GLY A 217 18.31 -2.42 21.54
C GLY A 217 17.31 -2.20 20.39
N LEU A 218 16.03 -2.18 20.75
CA LEU A 218 14.90 -2.10 19.82
C LEU A 218 15.00 -0.91 18.86
N GLN A 219 15.26 0.29 19.41
CA GLN A 219 15.34 1.51 18.60
C GLN A 219 16.42 1.41 17.53
N LYS A 220 17.62 0.93 17.88
CA LYS A 220 18.73 0.82 16.93
C LYS A 220 18.38 -0.09 15.75
N VAL A 221 17.88 -1.28 16.05
CA VAL A 221 17.56 -2.30 15.03
C VAL A 221 16.45 -1.81 14.09
N LEU A 222 15.36 -1.29 14.65
CA LEU A 222 14.22 -0.86 13.83
C LEU A 222 14.48 0.44 13.07
N GLU A 223 15.20 1.39 13.67
CA GLU A 223 15.56 2.64 12.97
C GLU A 223 16.54 2.38 11.82
N GLU A 224 17.47 1.44 11.96
CA GLU A 224 18.34 0.99 10.86
C GLU A 224 17.54 0.39 9.70
N HIS A 225 16.55 -0.47 10.00
CA HIS A 225 15.64 -0.99 8.98
C HIS A 225 14.85 0.12 8.29
N TYR A 226 14.22 1.01 9.06
CA TYR A 226 13.46 2.12 8.49
C TYR A 226 14.32 3.05 7.62
N ALA A 227 15.60 3.23 7.95
CA ALA A 227 16.52 4.07 7.18
C ALA A 227 17.04 3.44 5.88
N THR A 228 17.02 2.11 5.76
CA THR A 228 17.74 1.40 4.69
C THR A 228 16.87 0.50 3.82
N PHE A 229 15.69 0.10 4.30
CA PHE A 229 14.84 -0.83 3.56
C PHE A 229 14.11 -0.16 2.40
N ILE A 230 13.55 1.03 2.59
CA ILE A 230 13.00 1.88 1.53
C ILE A 230 13.71 3.22 1.59
N THR A 231 14.27 3.65 0.45
CA THR A 231 15.02 4.92 0.36
C THR A 231 14.42 5.86 -0.67
N GLU A 232 15.01 7.05 -0.82
CA GLU A 232 14.61 8.02 -1.84
C GLU A 232 14.67 7.44 -3.26
N GLU A 233 15.68 6.63 -3.55
CA GLU A 233 15.84 5.95 -4.84
C GLU A 233 14.66 5.06 -5.17
N ASP A 234 14.08 4.37 -4.19
CA ASP A 234 12.90 3.53 -4.42
C ASP A 234 11.72 4.39 -4.92
N PHE A 235 11.49 5.60 -4.39
CA PHE A 235 10.43 6.49 -4.89
C PHE A 235 10.72 7.01 -6.31
N ALA A 236 11.98 7.34 -6.59
CA ALA A 236 12.39 7.72 -7.94
C ALA A 236 12.16 6.58 -8.95
N GLU A 237 12.50 5.35 -8.57
CA GLU A 237 12.31 4.13 -9.37
C GLU A 237 10.83 3.77 -9.55
N ILE A 238 10.00 3.95 -8.53
CA ILE A 238 8.53 3.78 -8.62
C ILE A 238 7.96 4.72 -9.68
N ALA A 239 8.32 6.01 -9.64
CA ALA A 239 7.90 6.96 -10.66
C ALA A 239 8.45 6.56 -12.06
N ALA A 240 9.70 6.11 -12.13
CA ALA A 240 10.33 5.64 -13.36
C ALA A 240 9.70 4.37 -13.94
N ALA A 241 9.07 3.53 -13.11
CA ALA A 241 8.33 2.34 -13.51
C ALA A 241 6.94 2.66 -14.10
N GLY A 242 6.60 3.94 -14.26
CA GLY A 242 5.31 4.40 -14.80
C GLY A 242 4.17 4.37 -13.77
N LEU A 243 4.50 4.23 -12.49
CA LEU A 243 3.55 4.23 -11.37
C LEU A 243 3.38 5.65 -10.81
N ASN A 244 2.17 5.99 -10.40
CA ASN A 244 1.79 7.35 -9.99
C ASN A 244 1.30 7.44 -8.54
N TRP A 245 1.21 6.31 -7.84
CA TRP A 245 0.76 6.20 -6.46
C TRP A 245 1.61 5.24 -5.64
N VAL A 246 1.67 5.48 -4.33
CA VAL A 246 2.15 4.52 -3.34
C VAL A 246 1.10 4.32 -2.25
N ARG A 247 0.96 3.10 -1.74
CA ARG A 247 0.25 2.81 -0.49
C ARG A 247 1.26 2.54 0.61
N VAL A 248 1.19 3.29 1.70
CA VAL A 248 2.16 3.25 2.81
C VAL A 248 1.48 2.72 4.07
N PRO A 249 1.67 1.42 4.40
CA PRO A 249 1.30 0.87 5.68
C PRO A 249 1.99 1.63 6.82
N ILE A 250 1.22 2.06 7.81
CA ILE A 250 1.69 2.59 9.08
C ILE A 250 0.98 1.88 10.22
N ALA A 251 1.66 1.77 11.35
CA ALA A 251 1.11 1.16 12.55
C ALA A 251 0.52 2.18 13.52
N PHE A 252 -0.38 1.74 14.40
CA PHE A 252 -0.93 2.63 15.43
C PHE A 252 0.14 3.20 16.38
N TRP A 253 1.22 2.43 16.65
CA TRP A 253 2.35 2.89 17.46
C TRP A 253 3.24 3.94 16.77
N ALA A 254 2.98 4.28 15.50
CA ALA A 254 3.53 5.49 14.89
C ALA A 254 2.97 6.76 15.57
N VAL A 255 1.80 6.66 16.22
CA VAL A 255 1.12 7.74 16.96
C VAL A 255 1.29 7.54 18.46
N GLU A 256 0.80 6.41 18.99
CA GLU A 256 0.80 6.11 20.42
C GLU A 256 0.75 4.62 20.71
N LYS A 257 1.22 4.22 21.89
CA LYS A 257 1.03 2.86 22.42
C LYS A 257 0.74 2.86 23.92
N LEU A 258 0.19 1.75 24.44
CA LEU A 258 0.15 1.53 25.89
C LEU A 258 1.54 1.09 26.41
N PRO A 259 1.84 1.32 27.71
CA PRO A 259 3.14 0.99 28.27
C PRO A 259 3.56 -0.47 28.07
N GLU A 260 2.63 -1.42 28.19
CA GLU A 260 2.85 -2.87 28.06
C GLU A 260 3.06 -3.35 26.62
N GLU A 261 2.71 -2.54 25.62
CA GLU A 261 2.89 -2.91 24.22
C GLU A 261 4.37 -2.77 23.85
N PRO A 262 5.04 -3.80 23.30
CA PRO A 262 6.50 -3.83 23.15
C PRO A 262 7.01 -3.02 21.95
N PHE A 263 6.13 -2.37 21.21
CA PHE A 263 6.47 -1.67 19.97
C PHE A 263 7.36 -0.44 20.18
N LEU A 264 8.11 -0.07 19.15
CA LEU A 264 8.87 1.17 19.12
C LEU A 264 7.97 2.36 18.75
N GLU A 265 7.59 3.11 19.76
CA GLU A 265 6.67 4.24 19.62
C GLU A 265 7.29 5.42 18.83
N ARG A 266 6.51 6.00 17.89
CA ARG A 266 6.75 7.25 17.15
C ARG A 266 7.99 7.35 16.26
N VAL A 267 8.92 6.39 16.28
CA VAL A 267 10.12 6.45 15.42
C VAL A 267 9.77 6.29 13.93
N SER A 268 8.82 5.42 13.59
CA SER A 268 8.37 5.22 12.20
C SER A 268 7.74 6.48 11.58
N TRP A 269 7.17 7.38 12.39
CA TRP A 269 6.59 8.65 11.92
C TRP A 269 7.61 9.52 11.19
N LYS A 270 8.87 9.57 11.65
CA LYS A 270 9.97 10.28 10.99
C LYS A 270 10.15 9.82 9.54
N TYR A 271 10.00 8.53 9.28
CA TYR A 271 10.16 7.93 7.95
C TYR A 271 8.91 8.07 7.10
N PHE A 272 7.72 8.08 7.72
CA PHE A 272 6.50 8.50 7.04
C PHE A 272 6.59 9.94 6.50
N LEU A 273 7.17 10.88 7.27
CA LEU A 273 7.42 12.25 6.80
C LEU A 273 8.39 12.28 5.61
N LYS A 274 9.44 11.45 5.61
CA LYS A 274 10.33 11.27 4.45
C LYS A 274 9.58 10.73 3.24
N ALA A 275 8.71 9.74 3.43
CA ALA A 275 7.87 9.20 2.35
C ALA A 275 7.02 10.29 1.68
N ILE A 276 6.43 11.19 2.46
CA ILE A 276 5.67 12.34 1.93
C ILE A 276 6.59 13.28 1.14
N GLN A 277 7.78 13.58 1.66
CA GLN A 277 8.75 14.43 0.96
C GLN A 277 9.19 13.82 -0.38
N TRP A 278 9.50 12.52 -0.40
CA TRP A 278 9.88 11.82 -1.62
C TRP A 278 8.71 11.68 -2.60
N CYS A 279 7.50 11.44 -2.12
CA CYS A 279 6.29 11.50 -2.95
C CYS A 279 6.16 12.86 -3.63
N ARG A 280 6.28 13.94 -2.84
CA ARG A 280 6.25 15.32 -3.37
C ARG A 280 7.33 15.53 -4.41
N LYS A 281 8.57 15.12 -4.10
CA LYS A 281 9.72 15.32 -4.99
C LYS A 281 9.54 14.65 -6.34
N TYR A 282 8.96 13.45 -6.39
CA TYR A 282 8.82 12.67 -7.63
C TYR A 282 7.41 12.71 -8.23
N GLY A 283 6.51 13.53 -7.69
CA GLY A 283 5.14 13.69 -8.22
C GLY A 283 4.23 12.46 -7.99
N LEU A 284 4.52 11.65 -6.97
CA LEU A 284 3.73 10.49 -6.58
C LEU A 284 2.66 10.90 -5.57
N ARG A 285 1.45 10.32 -5.69
CA ARG A 285 0.38 10.45 -4.70
C ARG A 285 0.45 9.32 -3.69
N MET A 286 -0.14 9.53 -2.52
CA MET A 286 -0.07 8.59 -1.41
C MET A 286 -1.46 8.20 -0.91
N GLN A 287 -1.65 6.90 -0.73
CA GLN A 287 -2.59 6.36 0.25
C GLN A 287 -1.80 6.01 1.52
N VAL A 288 -2.06 6.71 2.62
CA VAL A 288 -1.61 6.24 3.93
C VAL A 288 -2.57 5.15 4.40
N ASP A 289 -2.07 4.09 5.02
CA ASP A 289 -2.86 2.94 5.42
C ASP A 289 -2.57 2.56 6.87
N LEU A 290 -3.56 2.70 7.76
CA LEU A 290 -3.46 2.22 9.13
C LEU A 290 -3.59 0.69 9.13
N HIS A 291 -2.43 0.04 9.10
CA HIS A 291 -2.31 -1.39 8.85
C HIS A 291 -2.51 -2.21 10.12
N THR A 292 -2.27 -1.60 11.28
CA THR A 292 -2.40 -2.23 12.59
C THR A 292 -3.28 -1.37 13.47
N ILE A 293 -4.13 -2.02 14.28
CA ILE A 293 -4.96 -1.32 15.27
C ILE A 293 -4.85 -2.00 16.65
N PRO A 294 -5.07 -1.25 17.75
CA PRO A 294 -5.16 -1.82 19.08
C PRO A 294 -6.07 -3.06 19.16
N GLY A 295 -5.58 -4.14 19.74
CA GLY A 295 -6.32 -5.39 19.91
C GLY A 295 -6.36 -6.32 18.69
N SER A 296 -5.78 -5.92 17.55
CA SER A 296 -5.83 -6.62 16.25
C SER A 296 -7.24 -6.74 15.65
N GLN A 297 -7.33 -6.40 14.36
CA GLN A 297 -8.54 -6.50 13.54
C GLN A 297 -8.71 -7.83 12.82
N ASN A 298 -7.66 -8.65 12.75
CA ASN A 298 -7.67 -9.85 11.91
C ASN A 298 -6.87 -11.04 12.45
N ALA A 299 -6.16 -10.85 13.56
CA ALA A 299 -5.30 -11.86 14.20
C ALA A 299 -4.14 -12.37 13.33
N PHE A 300 -3.81 -11.69 12.24
CA PHE A 300 -2.67 -12.02 11.38
C PHE A 300 -1.40 -11.30 11.86
N ASP A 301 -0.23 -11.79 11.45
CA ASP A 301 1.08 -11.24 11.82
C ASP A 301 1.26 -9.76 11.42
N HIS A 302 0.82 -9.41 10.21
CA HIS A 302 0.86 -8.05 9.68
C HIS A 302 -0.09 -7.06 10.40
N SER A 303 -0.96 -7.52 11.32
CA SER A 303 -1.67 -6.61 12.25
C SER A 303 -0.81 -6.20 13.47
N GLY A 304 0.45 -6.63 13.52
CA GLY A 304 1.40 -6.36 14.59
C GLY A 304 1.45 -7.45 15.66
N LYS A 305 0.31 -8.11 15.94
CA LYS A 305 0.21 -9.21 16.89
C LYS A 305 -0.73 -10.30 16.38
N ARG A 306 -0.18 -11.46 16.09
CA ARG A 306 -0.92 -12.68 15.74
C ARG A 306 -1.66 -13.21 16.97
N GLY A 307 -2.84 -13.81 16.77
CA GLY A 307 -3.57 -14.50 17.84
C GLY A 307 -5.08 -14.30 17.81
N ASP A 308 -5.60 -13.48 18.72
CA ASP A 308 -7.02 -13.20 18.86
C ASP A 308 -7.38 -11.79 18.39
N ILE A 309 -8.65 -11.62 18.03
CA ILE A 309 -9.23 -10.33 17.66
C ILE A 309 -9.92 -9.74 18.89
N ASN A 310 -9.41 -8.62 19.38
CA ASN A 310 -9.97 -7.85 20.49
C ASN A 310 -10.38 -6.44 20.07
N PHE A 311 -10.32 -6.12 18.76
CA PHE A 311 -10.97 -4.94 18.20
C PHE A 311 -12.42 -5.26 17.86
N MET A 312 -13.38 -4.47 18.38
CA MET A 312 -14.82 -4.64 18.15
C MET A 312 -15.34 -6.08 18.40
N ARG A 313 -14.62 -6.84 19.22
CA ARG A 313 -14.94 -8.19 19.69
C ARG A 313 -14.44 -8.36 21.12
N GLY A 314 -15.21 -9.08 21.93
CA GLY A 314 -14.87 -9.34 23.32
C GLY A 314 -15.05 -8.14 24.26
N PRO A 315 -14.77 -8.32 25.57
CA PRO A 315 -14.96 -7.29 26.59
C PRO A 315 -14.18 -5.99 26.34
N MET A 316 -13.00 -6.07 25.73
CA MET A 316 -12.15 -4.91 25.39
C MET A 316 -12.41 -4.34 23.99
N GLY A 317 -13.38 -4.90 23.24
CA GLY A 317 -13.69 -4.52 21.87
C GLY A 317 -13.89 -3.02 21.63
N VAL A 318 -14.69 -2.38 22.48
CA VAL A 318 -15.00 -0.94 22.38
C VAL A 318 -13.82 -0.09 22.85
N ALA A 319 -13.16 -0.46 23.95
CA ALA A 319 -12.00 0.25 24.47
C ALA A 319 -10.84 0.32 23.45
N ASN A 320 -10.58 -0.78 22.75
CA ASN A 320 -9.62 -0.82 21.64
C ASN A 320 -10.08 0.02 20.44
N ALA A 321 -11.38 0.03 20.13
CA ALA A 321 -11.93 0.89 19.09
C ALA A 321 -11.82 2.37 19.43
N GLN A 322 -12.00 2.75 20.70
CA GLN A 322 -11.80 4.12 21.19
C GLN A 322 -10.35 4.58 21.03
N ARG A 323 -9.36 3.74 21.36
CA ARG A 323 -7.94 4.02 21.04
C ARG A 323 -7.71 4.16 19.53
N THR A 324 -8.35 3.31 18.73
CA THR A 324 -8.25 3.39 17.27
C THR A 324 -8.80 4.73 16.75
N LEU A 325 -9.87 5.28 17.35
CA LEU A 325 -10.39 6.60 17.00
C LEU A 325 -9.39 7.73 17.31
N ASN A 326 -8.68 7.69 18.45
CA ASN A 326 -7.63 8.66 18.78
C ASN A 326 -6.52 8.68 17.72
N VAL A 327 -6.08 7.50 17.30
CA VAL A 327 -5.04 7.31 16.28
C VAL A 327 -5.50 7.86 14.93
N ILE A 328 -6.70 7.49 14.49
CA ILE A 328 -7.28 7.97 13.22
C ILE A 328 -7.49 9.50 13.27
N ARG A 329 -7.94 10.06 14.40
CA ARG A 329 -8.05 11.52 14.60
C ARG A 329 -6.70 12.19 14.37
N SER A 330 -5.66 11.74 15.08
CA SER A 330 -4.31 12.31 15.02
C SER A 330 -3.75 12.31 13.59
N ILE A 331 -3.92 11.20 12.87
CA ILE A 331 -3.49 11.08 11.47
C ILE A 331 -4.32 12.00 10.57
N THR A 332 -5.65 12.00 10.72
CA THR A 332 -6.57 12.81 9.90
C THR A 332 -6.27 14.29 10.03
N GLU A 333 -6.06 14.78 11.25
CA GLU A 333 -5.69 16.19 11.50
C GLU A 333 -4.37 16.55 10.84
N PHE A 334 -3.38 15.64 10.86
CA PHE A 334 -2.09 15.87 10.22
C PHE A 334 -2.21 15.90 8.69
N ILE A 335 -2.74 14.84 8.07
CA ILE A 335 -2.74 14.69 6.61
C ILE A 335 -3.69 15.67 5.91
N SER A 336 -4.62 16.28 6.65
CA SER A 336 -5.57 17.27 6.11
C SER A 336 -5.02 18.70 6.10
N ARG A 337 -3.83 18.96 6.66
CA ARG A 337 -3.19 20.29 6.58
C ARG A 337 -2.82 20.63 5.14
N ASP A 338 -2.76 21.93 4.83
CA ASP A 338 -2.53 22.43 3.46
C ASP A 338 -1.21 21.93 2.88
N GLU A 339 -0.22 21.71 3.74
CA GLU A 339 1.11 21.22 3.38
C GLU A 339 1.11 19.76 2.88
N TYR A 340 0.13 18.94 3.27
CA TYR A 340 0.14 17.48 3.04
C TYR A 340 -0.99 16.95 2.17
N LYS A 341 -2.15 17.62 2.17
CA LYS A 341 -3.40 17.14 1.54
C LYS A 341 -3.31 16.85 0.04
N ASP A 342 -2.41 17.52 -0.68
CA ASP A 342 -2.22 17.32 -2.12
C ASP A 342 -1.41 16.05 -2.43
N VAL A 343 -0.56 15.63 -1.49
CA VAL A 343 0.25 14.40 -1.58
C VAL A 343 -0.52 13.21 -1.02
N VAL A 344 -1.07 13.34 0.19
CA VAL A 344 -1.82 12.29 0.88
C VAL A 344 -3.30 12.47 0.61
N GLN A 345 -3.78 11.86 -0.48
CA GLN A 345 -5.15 12.05 -0.96
C GLN A 345 -6.13 10.98 -0.47
N MET A 346 -5.62 9.83 0.00
CA MET A 346 -6.42 8.72 0.52
C MET A 346 -5.90 8.26 1.88
N PHE A 347 -6.82 7.86 2.77
CA PHE A 347 -6.52 7.24 4.04
C PHE A 347 -7.25 5.90 4.14
N GLY A 348 -6.49 4.80 4.06
CA GLY A 348 -6.92 3.47 4.47
C GLY A 348 -7.01 3.42 5.99
N VAL A 349 -8.21 3.55 6.56
CA VAL A 349 -8.38 3.73 8.01
C VAL A 349 -8.25 2.42 8.80
N MET A 350 -8.31 1.27 8.11
CA MET A 350 -8.17 -0.05 8.70
C MET A 350 -7.89 -1.10 7.63
N ASN A 351 -6.74 -1.76 7.74
CA ASN A 351 -6.38 -2.85 6.86
C ASN A 351 -7.08 -4.17 7.24
N GLU A 352 -7.70 -4.85 6.28
CA GLU A 352 -8.14 -6.25 6.42
C GLU A 352 -8.91 -6.65 7.70
N PRO A 353 -9.90 -5.88 8.22
CA PRO A 353 -10.67 -6.35 9.37
C PRO A 353 -11.43 -7.63 9.03
N MET A 354 -11.32 -8.65 9.88
CA MET A 354 -11.93 -9.95 9.66
C MET A 354 -13.43 -9.91 9.97
N SER A 355 -14.24 -9.37 9.06
CA SER A 355 -15.68 -9.20 9.27
C SER A 355 -16.43 -10.50 9.63
N PRO A 356 -16.07 -11.71 9.13
CA PRO A 356 -16.72 -12.95 9.58
C PRO A 356 -16.51 -13.25 11.07
N ARG A 357 -15.48 -12.66 11.69
CA ARG A 357 -15.14 -12.85 13.10
C ARG A 357 -15.54 -11.67 13.99
N ILE A 358 -15.62 -10.46 13.44
CA ILE A 358 -16.01 -9.24 14.17
C ILE A 358 -17.53 -9.00 14.07
N GLY A 359 -18.10 -9.28 12.90
CA GLY A 359 -19.47 -8.93 12.51
C GLY A 359 -19.51 -7.59 11.77
N MET A 360 -20.18 -7.55 10.61
CA MET A 360 -20.31 -6.32 9.83
C MET A 360 -21.12 -5.22 10.53
N ASP A 361 -22.10 -5.55 11.37
CA ASP A 361 -22.86 -4.55 12.13
C ASP A 361 -21.97 -3.76 13.12
N ALA A 362 -21.07 -4.48 13.80
CA ALA A 362 -20.09 -3.90 14.70
C ALA A 362 -19.10 -3.01 13.93
N LEU A 363 -18.56 -3.49 12.81
CA LEU A 363 -17.69 -2.70 11.93
C LEU A 363 -18.39 -1.43 11.40
N THR A 364 -19.65 -1.55 10.97
CA THR A 364 -20.44 -0.41 10.47
C THR A 364 -20.63 0.65 11.55
N SER A 365 -20.93 0.24 12.79
CA SER A 365 -21.05 1.14 13.94
C SER A 365 -19.76 1.92 14.19
N PHE A 366 -18.60 1.25 14.13
CA PHE A 366 -17.30 1.92 14.23
C PHE A 366 -17.04 2.86 13.05
N TYR A 367 -17.30 2.44 11.82
CA TYR A 367 -17.03 3.25 10.64
C TYR A 367 -17.91 4.50 10.55
N LEU A 368 -19.15 4.45 11.03
CA LEU A 368 -20.00 5.65 11.14
C LEU A 368 -19.43 6.64 12.15
N GLU A 369 -18.96 6.17 13.31
CA GLU A 369 -18.34 7.03 14.31
C GLU A 369 -17.05 7.67 13.78
N MET A 370 -16.20 6.85 13.16
CA MET A 370 -14.95 7.28 12.54
C MET A 370 -15.21 8.28 11.42
N HIS A 371 -16.18 8.02 10.53
CA HIS A 371 -16.53 8.92 9.42
C HIS A 371 -17.01 10.28 9.94
N ASP A 372 -17.89 10.29 10.93
CA ASP A 372 -18.37 11.52 11.54
C ASP A 372 -17.25 12.32 12.16
N MET A 373 -16.37 11.66 12.92
CA MET A 373 -15.18 12.30 13.50
C MET A 373 -14.30 12.90 12.41
N MET A 374 -13.95 12.13 11.37
CA MET A 374 -13.13 12.64 10.26
C MET A 374 -13.79 13.83 9.54
N ARG A 375 -15.10 13.78 9.28
CA ARG A 375 -15.80 14.88 8.61
C ARG A 375 -16.08 16.08 9.50
N GLN A 376 -16.13 15.92 10.82
CA GLN A 376 -16.14 17.04 11.76
C GLN A 376 -14.78 17.76 11.79
N LEU A 377 -13.68 17.04 11.61
CA LEU A 377 -12.33 17.61 11.50
C LEU A 377 -12.14 18.38 10.19
N THR A 378 -12.52 17.76 9.07
CA THR A 378 -12.17 18.26 7.74
C THR A 378 -13.25 19.15 7.13
N GLY A 379 -14.50 18.95 7.53
CA GLY A 379 -15.70 19.46 6.87
C GLY A 379 -16.18 18.55 5.72
N PRO A 380 -17.46 18.65 5.33
CA PRO A 380 -18.01 17.92 4.17
C PRO A 380 -17.30 18.28 2.86
N GLY A 381 -17.06 17.29 1.99
CA GLY A 381 -16.39 17.42 0.69
C GLY A 381 -14.87 17.63 0.78
N LYS A 382 -14.32 17.72 2.00
CA LYS A 382 -12.92 18.03 2.28
C LYS A 382 -12.20 16.86 2.94
N GLY A 383 -10.88 16.97 3.04
CA GLY A 383 -10.03 15.93 3.63
C GLY A 383 -9.76 14.77 2.68
N PRO A 384 -9.11 13.70 3.17
CA PRO A 384 -8.79 12.54 2.37
C PRO A 384 -10.06 11.77 1.97
N TRP A 385 -9.96 11.05 0.85
CA TRP A 385 -10.85 9.91 0.62
C TRP A 385 -10.63 8.86 1.70
N ILE A 386 -11.72 8.38 2.30
CA ILE A 386 -11.69 7.31 3.29
C ILE A 386 -11.74 6.00 2.50
N SER A 387 -10.66 5.22 2.55
CA SER A 387 -10.57 3.90 1.92
C SER A 387 -10.88 2.84 2.97
N LEU A 388 -11.98 2.11 2.80
CA LEU A 388 -12.38 1.02 3.68
C LEU A 388 -12.06 -0.31 3.01
N HIS A 389 -11.31 -1.17 3.70
CA HIS A 389 -11.17 -2.56 3.28
C HIS A 389 -12.55 -3.25 3.28
N ASP A 390 -12.79 -4.15 2.33
CA ASP A 390 -14.08 -4.84 2.13
C ASP A 390 -14.47 -5.84 3.23
N GLY A 391 -13.67 -5.94 4.30
CA GLY A 391 -13.87 -6.87 5.40
C GLY A 391 -13.82 -8.36 5.02
N PHE A 392 -13.29 -8.70 3.86
CA PHE A 392 -13.43 -10.00 3.20
C PHE A 392 -14.87 -10.37 2.81
N ASP A 393 -15.75 -9.37 2.72
CA ASP A 393 -17.15 -9.52 2.31
C ASP A 393 -17.53 -8.36 1.37
N VAL A 394 -16.98 -8.40 0.16
CA VAL A 394 -17.20 -7.38 -0.88
C VAL A 394 -18.69 -7.15 -1.18
N ALA A 395 -19.52 -8.19 -1.10
CA ALA A 395 -20.95 -8.09 -1.36
C ALA A 395 -21.62 -7.19 -0.30
N SER A 396 -21.30 -7.38 0.98
CA SER A 396 -21.83 -6.56 2.07
C SER A 396 -21.50 -5.07 1.94
N VAL A 397 -20.41 -4.71 1.26
CA VAL A 397 -20.01 -3.31 1.06
C VAL A 397 -20.35 -2.74 -0.32
N THR A 398 -20.85 -3.55 -1.27
CA THR A 398 -21.12 -3.11 -2.65
C THR A 398 -22.53 -3.40 -3.18
N ASP A 399 -23.23 -4.43 -2.69
CA ASP A 399 -24.52 -4.88 -3.25
C ASP A 399 -25.74 -4.16 -2.69
N THR A 400 -25.76 -3.86 -1.39
CA THR A 400 -26.95 -3.34 -0.68
C THR A 400 -26.83 -1.87 -0.28
N GLY A 401 -25.75 -1.19 -0.69
CA GLY A 401 -25.44 0.18 -0.28
C GLY A 401 -24.87 0.22 1.14
N PHE A 402 -23.57 0.45 1.25
CA PHE A 402 -22.86 0.54 2.52
C PHE A 402 -22.58 2.00 2.87
N MET A 403 -22.97 2.40 4.08
CA MET A 403 -22.95 3.81 4.53
C MET A 403 -23.51 4.77 3.45
N PRO A 404 -24.79 4.60 3.04
CA PRO A 404 -25.36 5.40 1.95
C PRO A 404 -25.32 6.89 2.29
N GLY A 405 -24.81 7.70 1.36
CA GLY A 405 -24.60 9.13 1.57
C GLY A 405 -23.32 9.47 2.33
N ALA A 406 -22.39 8.52 2.53
CA ALA A 406 -21.07 8.83 3.05
C ALA A 406 -20.26 9.69 2.07
N ASP A 407 -19.72 10.79 2.58
CA ASP A 407 -18.87 11.69 1.81
C ASP A 407 -17.46 11.12 1.59
N ARG A 408 -17.00 11.11 0.31
CA ARG A 408 -15.67 10.68 -0.16
C ARG A 408 -15.24 9.31 0.40
N LEU A 409 -16.11 8.32 0.21
CA LEU A 409 -15.86 6.93 0.59
C LEU A 409 -15.37 6.10 -0.61
N ALA A 410 -14.33 5.33 -0.39
CA ALA A 410 -13.74 4.36 -1.33
C ALA A 410 -13.72 2.97 -0.70
N ILE A 411 -13.80 1.93 -1.53
CA ILE A 411 -13.68 0.53 -1.13
C ILE A 411 -12.36 -0.04 -1.65
N SER A 412 -11.64 -0.71 -0.77
CA SER A 412 -10.40 -1.44 -1.07
C SER A 412 -10.66 -2.94 -0.98
N SER A 413 -10.44 -3.68 -2.07
CA SER A 413 -10.39 -5.16 -2.03
C SER A 413 -8.95 -5.64 -2.12
N HIS A 414 -8.65 -6.74 -1.43
CA HIS A 414 -7.35 -7.42 -1.50
C HIS A 414 -7.50 -8.78 -2.19
N LEU A 415 -6.73 -9.00 -3.26
CA LEU A 415 -6.99 -10.06 -4.23
C LEU A 415 -5.79 -10.99 -4.37
N TYR A 416 -5.95 -12.21 -3.87
CA TYR A 416 -4.90 -13.23 -3.91
C TYR A 416 -5.46 -14.59 -4.33
N PHE A 417 -4.68 -15.33 -5.12
CA PHE A 417 -4.95 -16.75 -5.40
C PHE A 417 -4.18 -17.68 -4.45
N SER A 418 -3.13 -17.19 -3.78
CA SER A 418 -2.26 -17.93 -2.85
C SER A 418 -2.97 -18.56 -1.64
N PHE A 419 -4.17 -18.10 -1.28
CA PHE A 419 -4.80 -18.50 -0.01
C PHE A 419 -6.09 -19.31 -0.18
N ALA A 420 -6.42 -19.72 -1.41
CA ALA A 420 -7.59 -20.55 -1.68
C ALA A 420 -7.51 -21.94 -1.04
N VAL A 421 -8.67 -22.45 -0.62
CA VAL A 421 -8.83 -23.80 -0.06
C VAL A 421 -9.97 -24.51 -0.81
N PRO A 422 -9.68 -25.54 -1.64
CA PRO A 422 -8.34 -25.97 -2.07
C PRO A 422 -7.66 -24.93 -2.96
N LEU A 423 -6.32 -24.97 -3.04
CA LEU A 423 -5.58 -24.17 -4.00
C LEU A 423 -5.92 -24.56 -5.45
N ASN A 424 -5.88 -23.58 -6.36
CA ASN A 424 -6.09 -23.85 -7.78
C ASN A 424 -4.87 -24.57 -8.38
N ALA A 425 -5.04 -25.86 -8.71
CA ALA A 425 -3.98 -26.70 -9.27
C ALA A 425 -3.74 -26.50 -10.78
N ALA A 426 -4.40 -25.54 -11.43
CA ALA A 426 -4.17 -25.25 -12.85
C ALA A 426 -2.73 -24.75 -13.09
N PRO A 427 -2.12 -25.09 -14.25
CA PRO A 427 -0.78 -24.62 -14.58
C PRO A 427 -0.76 -23.10 -14.74
N LEU A 428 0.41 -22.49 -14.55
CA LEU A 428 0.62 -21.03 -14.59
C LEU A 428 0.01 -20.35 -15.83
N GLU A 429 0.14 -20.95 -17.01
CA GLU A 429 -0.49 -20.45 -18.26
C GLU A 429 -1.99 -20.18 -18.09
N ARG A 430 -2.71 -21.07 -17.39
CA ARG A 430 -4.15 -20.94 -17.14
C ARG A 430 -4.47 -19.94 -16.04
N GLN A 431 -3.55 -19.71 -15.11
CA GLN A 431 -3.70 -18.70 -14.05
C GLN A 431 -3.80 -17.29 -14.65
N THR A 432 -3.14 -17.04 -15.80
CA THR A 432 -3.10 -15.73 -16.46
C THR A 432 -4.47 -15.14 -16.81
N GLN A 433 -5.52 -15.96 -16.96
CA GLN A 433 -6.87 -15.52 -17.33
C GLN A 433 -7.81 -15.40 -16.12
N LEU A 434 -7.40 -15.84 -14.94
CA LEU A 434 -8.25 -15.83 -13.75
C LEU A 434 -8.61 -14.41 -13.28
N PRO A 435 -7.71 -13.41 -13.29
CA PRO A 435 -8.09 -12.06 -12.91
C PRO A 435 -9.24 -11.51 -13.75
N CYS A 436 -9.17 -11.69 -15.07
CA CYS A 436 -10.21 -11.24 -15.98
C CYS A 436 -11.56 -11.94 -15.74
N THR A 437 -11.55 -13.23 -15.41
CA THR A 437 -12.78 -14.02 -15.27
C THR A 437 -13.37 -13.95 -13.85
N GLN A 438 -12.57 -13.70 -12.82
CA GLN A 438 -13.01 -13.73 -11.43
C GLN A 438 -13.07 -12.36 -10.76
N TRP A 439 -12.28 -11.38 -11.24
CA TRP A 439 -12.14 -10.08 -10.57
C TRP A 439 -12.72 -8.93 -11.39
N ALA A 440 -12.60 -8.92 -12.72
CA ALA A 440 -13.04 -7.78 -13.53
C ALA A 440 -14.49 -7.33 -13.28
N SER A 441 -15.44 -8.27 -13.23
CA SER A 441 -16.87 -7.96 -13.12
C SER A 441 -17.22 -7.15 -11.87
N ARG A 442 -16.61 -7.47 -10.72
CA ARG A 442 -16.90 -6.76 -9.45
C ARG A 442 -16.40 -5.32 -9.47
N PHE A 443 -15.22 -5.05 -10.03
CA PHE A 443 -14.69 -3.69 -10.11
C PHE A 443 -15.56 -2.80 -11.01
N ASN A 444 -15.96 -3.33 -12.17
CA ASN A 444 -16.86 -2.62 -13.07
C ASN A 444 -18.22 -2.33 -12.43
N THR A 445 -18.84 -3.35 -11.83
CA THR A 445 -20.16 -3.23 -11.23
C THR A 445 -20.16 -2.22 -10.07
N SER A 446 -19.11 -2.22 -9.23
CA SER A 446 -18.96 -1.23 -8.15
C SER A 446 -18.84 0.20 -8.69
N LEU A 447 -18.00 0.40 -9.71
CA LEU A 447 -17.84 1.72 -10.34
C LEU A 447 -19.13 2.18 -11.04
N ASP A 448 -19.90 1.27 -11.63
CA ASP A 448 -21.21 1.53 -12.23
C ASP A 448 -22.27 1.93 -11.20
N ARG A 449 -22.13 1.46 -9.96
CA ARG A 449 -22.96 1.86 -8.82
C ARG A 449 -22.49 3.15 -8.14
N GLY A 450 -21.45 3.81 -8.65
CA GLY A 450 -20.90 5.03 -8.05
C GLY A 450 -20.02 4.79 -6.82
N ILE A 451 -19.55 3.55 -6.61
CA ILE A 451 -18.63 3.18 -5.54
C ILE A 451 -17.20 3.21 -6.10
N PHE A 452 -16.35 4.11 -5.62
CA PHE A 452 -14.94 4.10 -6.00
C PHE A 452 -14.31 2.84 -5.43
N MET A 453 -13.78 1.97 -6.29
CA MET A 453 -13.18 0.71 -5.88
C MET A 453 -11.76 0.61 -6.45
N SER A 454 -10.82 0.21 -5.60
CA SER A 454 -9.44 -0.09 -5.97
C SER A 454 -9.00 -1.42 -5.39
N ALA A 455 -8.08 -2.09 -6.06
CA ALA A 455 -7.34 -3.19 -5.47
C ALA A 455 -6.27 -2.61 -4.55
N GLY A 456 -6.51 -2.60 -3.24
CA GLY A 456 -5.52 -2.16 -2.26
C GLY A 456 -4.29 -3.07 -2.22
N GLU A 457 -4.49 -4.34 -2.57
CA GLU A 457 -3.43 -5.31 -2.67
C GLU A 457 -3.72 -6.40 -3.71
N PHE A 458 -2.68 -6.81 -4.43
CA PHE A 458 -2.61 -8.03 -5.23
C PHE A 458 -1.13 -8.38 -5.50
N SER A 459 -0.83 -9.62 -5.86
CA SER A 459 0.53 -10.03 -6.25
C SER A 459 0.50 -11.04 -7.41
N LEU A 460 1.66 -11.56 -7.79
CA LEU A 460 1.75 -12.71 -8.72
C LEU A 460 1.64 -14.06 -8.00
N GLY A 461 1.30 -14.05 -6.72
CA GLY A 461 1.07 -15.23 -5.90
C GLY A 461 -0.12 -16.04 -6.40
N PHE A 462 0.13 -16.95 -7.34
CA PHE A 462 -0.81 -18.02 -7.71
C PHE A 462 -0.66 -19.26 -6.81
N ASN A 463 0.42 -19.29 -6.01
CA ASN A 463 0.72 -20.27 -4.96
C ASN A 463 1.16 -19.53 -3.68
N ASP A 464 1.33 -20.26 -2.57
CA ASP A 464 1.77 -19.73 -1.29
C ASP A 464 3.22 -20.04 -0.91
N CYS A 465 4.10 -20.31 -1.88
CA CYS A 465 5.47 -20.75 -1.61
C CYS A 465 6.43 -19.68 -1.10
N ALA A 466 6.02 -18.40 -1.05
CA ALA A 466 6.89 -17.33 -0.59
C ALA A 466 7.38 -17.58 0.84
N TYR A 467 8.68 -17.38 1.06
CA TYR A 467 9.33 -17.73 2.32
C TYR A 467 8.69 -16.98 3.49
N PHE A 468 8.20 -17.69 4.51
CA PHE A 468 7.44 -17.17 5.66
C PHE A 468 6.06 -16.56 5.37
N LEU A 469 5.54 -16.64 4.13
CA LEU A 469 4.22 -16.06 3.79
C LEU A 469 3.09 -16.61 4.69
N ASN A 470 3.22 -17.87 5.09
CA ASN A 470 2.23 -18.52 5.93
C ASN A 470 2.42 -18.28 7.44
N GLY A 471 3.17 -17.24 7.81
CA GLY A 471 3.71 -17.07 9.15
C GLY A 471 5.01 -17.84 9.30
N ALA A 472 5.94 -17.25 10.04
CA ALA A 472 7.26 -17.83 10.23
C ALA A 472 7.13 -19.28 10.75
N SER A 473 7.86 -20.21 10.11
CA SER A 473 7.87 -21.64 10.46
C SER A 473 6.56 -22.43 10.25
N SER A 474 5.61 -21.94 9.45
CA SER A 474 4.29 -22.61 9.28
C SER A 474 4.18 -23.60 8.10
N GLY A 475 5.04 -23.56 7.08
CA GLY A 475 4.93 -24.40 5.87
C GLY A 475 3.96 -23.88 4.80
N TYR A 476 3.71 -24.65 3.74
CA TYR A 476 2.95 -24.21 2.55
C TYR A 476 1.84 -25.18 2.14
N ARG A 477 0.73 -24.64 1.63
CA ARG A 477 -0.36 -25.44 1.05
C ARG A 477 0.09 -26.10 -0.26
N TYR A 478 0.82 -25.36 -1.10
CA TYR A 478 1.22 -25.80 -2.44
C TYR A 478 2.03 -27.10 -2.43
N ASP A 479 2.96 -27.25 -1.48
CA ASP A 479 3.80 -28.45 -1.34
C ASP A 479 3.34 -29.43 -0.26
N GLY A 480 2.22 -29.12 0.42
CA GLY A 480 1.62 -29.96 1.44
C GLY A 480 2.35 -29.96 2.78
N THR A 481 3.20 -28.97 3.05
CA THR A 481 3.95 -28.87 4.32
C THR A 481 3.23 -28.05 5.39
N LEU A 482 2.19 -27.28 5.06
CA LEU A 482 1.37 -26.55 6.03
C LEU A 482 0.49 -27.53 6.84
N PRO A 483 0.70 -27.70 8.16
CA PRO A 483 0.02 -28.75 8.94
C PRO A 483 -1.51 -28.61 8.99
N THR A 484 -2.03 -27.39 8.87
CA THR A 484 -3.48 -27.12 8.91
C THR A 484 -4.17 -27.34 7.56
N TYR A 485 -3.41 -27.57 6.48
CA TYR A 485 -3.98 -27.73 5.15
C TYR A 485 -4.36 -29.18 4.87
N THR A 486 -5.62 -29.40 4.53
CA THR A 486 -6.19 -30.72 4.23
C THR A 486 -6.42 -30.96 2.73
N GLY A 487 -6.12 -29.98 1.89
CA GLY A 487 -6.23 -30.10 0.43
C GLY A 487 -5.07 -30.87 -0.20
N PRO A 488 -5.13 -31.14 -1.52
CA PRO A 488 -4.09 -31.90 -2.20
C PRO A 488 -2.79 -31.11 -2.31
N ARG A 489 -1.66 -31.81 -2.21
CA ARG A 489 -0.35 -31.30 -2.62
C ARG A 489 -0.36 -31.07 -4.13
N ILE A 490 0.06 -29.88 -4.56
CA ILE A 490 0.11 -29.49 -5.99
C ILE A 490 1.51 -29.71 -6.58
N GLY A 491 2.56 -29.27 -5.89
CA GLY A 491 3.92 -29.29 -6.45
C GLY A 491 5.02 -29.09 -5.41
N SER A 492 6.25 -28.82 -5.86
CA SER A 492 7.35 -28.38 -4.97
C SER A 492 7.36 -26.86 -4.88
N CYS A 493 7.68 -26.30 -3.71
CA CYS A 493 7.91 -24.87 -3.56
C CYS A 493 9.29 -24.41 -4.03
N GLU A 494 10.24 -25.31 -4.17
CA GLU A 494 11.63 -24.97 -4.52
C GLU A 494 11.78 -24.10 -5.79
N PRO A 495 11.08 -24.39 -6.91
CA PRO A 495 11.18 -23.56 -8.11
C PRO A 495 10.64 -22.13 -7.93
N TRP A 496 9.89 -21.84 -6.87
CA TRP A 496 9.24 -20.56 -6.64
C TRP A 496 9.96 -19.69 -5.59
N LEU A 497 11.00 -20.23 -4.94
CA LEU A 497 11.85 -19.53 -3.96
C LEU A 497 13.04 -18.83 -4.62
N ASP A 498 13.34 -19.12 -5.88
CA ASP A 498 14.36 -18.44 -6.67
C ASP A 498 13.88 -18.18 -8.10
N SER A 499 14.03 -16.94 -8.55
CA SER A 499 13.64 -16.51 -9.90
C SER A 499 14.80 -16.52 -10.91
N SER A 500 16.02 -16.83 -10.46
CA SER A 500 17.23 -16.85 -11.29
C SER A 500 17.12 -17.80 -12.48
N ASP A 501 16.52 -18.98 -12.26
CA ASP A 501 16.40 -20.06 -13.23
C ASP A 501 15.02 -20.12 -13.94
N TRP A 502 14.15 -19.12 -13.75
CA TRP A 502 12.86 -19.10 -14.45
C TRP A 502 13.02 -18.97 -15.95
N THR A 503 12.39 -19.88 -16.69
CA THR A 503 12.42 -19.90 -18.15
C THR A 503 11.74 -18.67 -18.74
N PRO A 504 12.04 -18.29 -20.01
CA PRO A 504 11.34 -17.21 -20.69
C PRO A 504 9.81 -17.39 -20.71
N GLU A 505 9.32 -18.63 -20.80
CA GLU A 505 7.90 -18.96 -20.77
C GLU A 505 7.26 -18.68 -19.39
N VAL A 506 7.94 -19.04 -18.29
CA VAL A 506 7.47 -18.72 -16.93
C VAL A 506 7.38 -17.21 -16.76
N LYS A 507 8.43 -16.48 -17.18
CA LYS A 507 8.47 -15.01 -17.09
C LYS A 507 7.36 -14.35 -17.91
N GLU A 508 7.11 -14.83 -19.12
CA GLU A 508 6.04 -14.31 -19.96
C GLU A 508 4.66 -14.58 -19.34
N ASN A 509 4.41 -15.79 -18.83
CA ASN A 509 3.13 -16.08 -18.17
C ASN A 509 2.91 -15.24 -16.91
N LEU A 510 3.96 -15.03 -16.09
CA LEU A 510 3.88 -14.14 -14.93
C LEU A 510 3.61 -12.68 -15.33
N LYS A 511 4.23 -12.21 -16.42
CA LYS A 511 3.96 -10.90 -16.99
C LYS A 511 2.52 -10.80 -17.48
N GLN A 512 1.99 -11.83 -18.14
CA GLN A 512 0.58 -11.87 -18.55
C GLN A 512 -0.38 -11.90 -17.35
N LEU A 513 -0.03 -12.60 -16.27
CA LEU A 513 -0.78 -12.56 -15.01
C LEU A 513 -0.78 -11.15 -14.40
N ALA A 514 0.36 -10.44 -14.44
CA ALA A 514 0.45 -9.05 -14.00
C ALA A 514 -0.47 -8.14 -14.83
N LEU A 515 -0.37 -8.22 -16.15
CA LEU A 515 -1.14 -7.40 -17.10
C LEU A 515 -2.65 -7.65 -16.97
N SER A 516 -3.08 -8.91 -16.92
CA SER A 516 -4.50 -9.25 -16.76
C SER A 516 -5.05 -8.84 -15.40
N SER A 517 -4.24 -8.88 -14.35
CA SER A 517 -4.59 -8.36 -13.02
C SER A 517 -4.79 -6.84 -13.07
N MET A 518 -3.79 -6.11 -13.57
CA MET A 518 -3.84 -4.65 -13.70
C MET A 518 -5.05 -4.19 -14.53
N ASP A 519 -5.34 -4.87 -15.63
CA ASP A 519 -6.52 -4.58 -16.46
C ASP A 519 -7.83 -4.94 -15.76
N ALA A 520 -7.89 -6.10 -15.07
CA ALA A 520 -9.07 -6.53 -14.33
C ALA A 520 -9.51 -5.51 -13.25
N MET A 521 -8.55 -4.90 -12.57
CA MET A 521 -8.79 -4.06 -11.39
C MET A 521 -8.82 -2.56 -11.70
N GLN A 522 -8.15 -2.11 -12.78
CA GLN A 522 -8.05 -0.73 -13.28
C GLN A 522 -7.33 0.27 -12.34
N ASN A 523 -7.70 0.29 -11.06
CA ASN A 523 -7.06 1.03 -9.98
C ASN A 523 -6.45 0.02 -9.01
N TYR A 524 -5.14 0.08 -8.80
CA TYR A 524 -4.45 -0.99 -8.06
C TYR A 524 -3.21 -0.52 -7.31
N PHE A 525 -2.86 -1.29 -6.28
CA PHE A 525 -1.59 -1.26 -5.60
C PHE A 525 -1.01 -2.69 -5.52
N PHE A 526 0.11 -2.94 -6.19
CA PHE A 526 0.77 -4.25 -6.12
C PHE A 526 1.42 -4.45 -4.75
N TRP A 527 1.25 -5.61 -4.14
CA TRP A 527 1.87 -6.04 -2.89
C TRP A 527 3.09 -6.93 -3.20
N THR A 528 4.31 -6.44 -3.08
CA THR A 528 4.78 -5.10 -2.64
C THR A 528 5.88 -4.58 -3.58
N TRP A 529 6.35 -3.33 -3.38
CA TRP A 529 7.43 -2.75 -4.19
C TRP A 529 8.69 -3.63 -4.17
N ARG A 530 9.16 -4.03 -2.99
CA ARG A 530 10.34 -4.90 -2.84
C ARG A 530 10.26 -5.82 -1.63
N ILE A 531 11.02 -6.90 -1.71
CA ILE A 531 11.23 -7.88 -0.64
C ILE A 531 12.73 -7.87 -0.28
N GLY A 532 13.05 -7.98 1.00
CA GLY A 532 14.42 -8.08 1.51
C GLY A 532 15.05 -9.45 1.23
N ALA A 533 16.38 -9.46 1.11
CA ALA A 533 17.11 -10.71 1.01
C ALA A 533 17.08 -11.47 2.35
N SER A 534 17.04 -12.80 2.28
CA SER A 534 17.27 -13.68 3.43
C SER A 534 18.76 -13.66 3.82
N LEU A 535 19.07 -13.65 5.11
CA LEU A 535 20.45 -13.83 5.62
C LEU A 535 20.97 -15.24 5.35
N ARG A 536 20.07 -16.22 5.17
CA ARG A 536 20.44 -17.62 4.95
C ARG A 536 20.91 -17.89 3.53
N THR A 537 20.32 -17.21 2.55
CA THR A 537 20.56 -17.46 1.12
C THR A 537 21.26 -16.28 0.44
N GLY A 538 21.19 -15.08 1.01
CA GLY A 538 21.68 -13.85 0.38
C GLY A 538 20.81 -13.35 -0.78
N GLN A 539 19.60 -13.90 -0.97
CA GLN A 539 18.71 -13.54 -2.08
C GLN A 539 17.26 -13.32 -1.62
N VAL A 540 16.45 -12.76 -2.52
CA VAL A 540 15.00 -12.61 -2.31
C VAL A 540 14.31 -13.96 -2.54
N ASN A 541 13.78 -14.54 -1.46
CA ASN A 541 13.08 -15.85 -1.50
C ASN A 541 11.54 -15.76 -1.63
N SER A 542 11.01 -14.60 -1.97
CA SER A 542 9.58 -14.38 -2.24
C SER A 542 9.36 -13.64 -3.57
N PRO A 543 9.91 -14.11 -4.71
CA PRO A 543 9.96 -13.34 -5.95
C PRO A 543 8.59 -12.95 -6.52
N LEU A 544 7.55 -13.78 -6.33
CA LEU A 544 6.18 -13.50 -6.81
C LEU A 544 5.51 -12.27 -6.15
N TRP A 545 6.15 -11.71 -5.11
CA TRP A 545 5.65 -10.62 -4.29
C TRP A 545 6.51 -9.35 -4.38
N SER A 546 7.49 -9.31 -5.30
CA SER A 546 8.41 -8.17 -5.46
C SER A 546 8.25 -7.53 -6.84
N TYR A 547 7.66 -6.34 -6.89
CA TYR A 547 7.51 -5.58 -8.15
C TYR A 547 8.87 -5.24 -8.75
N LYS A 548 9.79 -4.71 -7.91
CA LYS A 548 11.14 -4.30 -8.29
C LYS A 548 11.95 -5.46 -8.87
N LEU A 549 11.98 -6.60 -8.18
CA LEU A 549 12.67 -7.79 -8.69
C LEU A 549 12.05 -8.28 -10.01
N GLY A 550 10.73 -8.15 -10.15
CA GLY A 550 10.04 -8.49 -11.40
C GLY A 550 10.42 -7.63 -12.58
N LEU A 551 10.66 -6.33 -12.37
CA LEU A 551 11.23 -5.45 -13.39
C LEU A 551 12.66 -5.87 -13.73
N GLU A 552 13.51 -6.07 -12.72
CA GLU A 552 14.93 -6.45 -12.89
C GLU A 552 15.10 -7.78 -13.64
N ARG A 553 14.19 -8.73 -13.41
CA ARG A 553 14.27 -10.09 -13.95
C ARG A 553 13.39 -10.34 -15.17
N GLY A 554 12.58 -9.35 -15.57
CA GLY A 554 11.79 -9.36 -16.82
C GLY A 554 10.47 -10.12 -16.76
N TYR A 555 9.87 -10.29 -15.57
CA TYR A 555 8.54 -10.90 -15.41
C TYR A 555 7.45 -9.90 -14.98
N MET A 556 7.77 -8.61 -14.94
CA MET A 556 6.81 -7.50 -14.81
C MET A 556 6.82 -6.61 -16.06
N PRO A 557 5.70 -5.96 -16.40
CA PRO A 557 5.67 -5.00 -17.50
C PRO A 557 6.45 -3.73 -17.16
N THR A 558 7.31 -3.30 -18.08
CA THR A 558 8.08 -2.05 -17.94
C THR A 558 7.23 -0.79 -18.20
N ASP A 559 6.12 -0.93 -18.93
CA ASP A 559 5.09 0.10 -19.07
C ASP A 559 3.74 -0.48 -18.63
N PRO A 560 3.22 -0.08 -17.45
CA PRO A 560 1.98 -0.63 -16.91
C PRO A 560 0.74 -0.29 -17.74
N ARG A 561 0.80 0.71 -18.65
CA ARG A 561 -0.31 1.05 -19.54
C ARG A 561 -0.60 -0.04 -20.56
N THR A 562 0.37 -0.93 -20.81
CA THR A 562 0.20 -2.08 -21.70
C THR A 562 -0.77 -3.13 -21.17
N ALA A 563 -1.21 -3.02 -19.91
CA ALA A 563 -2.28 -3.84 -19.35
C ALA A 563 -3.63 -3.58 -20.04
N ALA A 564 -3.87 -2.36 -20.54
CA ALA A 564 -5.15 -2.00 -21.12
C ALA A 564 -5.54 -2.95 -22.27
N GLY A 565 -6.66 -3.66 -22.09
CA GLY A 565 -7.20 -4.59 -23.07
C GLY A 565 -6.72 -6.04 -22.93
N SER A 566 -5.87 -6.37 -21.95
CA SER A 566 -5.48 -7.76 -21.64
C SER A 566 -6.68 -8.67 -21.33
N CYS A 567 -7.76 -8.11 -20.78
CA CYS A 567 -9.02 -8.79 -20.52
C CYS A 567 -10.04 -8.71 -21.67
N ARG A 568 -9.60 -8.35 -22.89
CA ARG A 568 -10.42 -8.39 -24.13
C ARG A 568 -11.76 -7.64 -24.00
N ASN A 569 -11.71 -6.43 -23.44
CA ASN A 569 -12.84 -5.49 -23.30
C ASN A 569 -13.85 -5.81 -22.18
N SER A 570 -13.50 -6.61 -21.16
CA SER A 570 -14.16 -6.43 -19.86
C SER A 570 -13.65 -5.19 -19.13
N ASN A 571 -12.50 -4.62 -19.53
CA ASN A 571 -11.90 -3.38 -19.02
C ASN A 571 -11.12 -2.68 -20.15
N PRO A 572 -10.84 -1.37 -20.06
CA PRO A 572 -11.31 -0.42 -19.04
C PRO A 572 -12.75 0.03 -19.27
N ARG A 573 -13.40 0.44 -18.18
CA ARG A 573 -14.72 1.10 -18.23
C ARG A 573 -14.64 2.38 -19.07
N THR A 574 -15.65 2.64 -19.90
CA THR A 574 -15.73 3.82 -20.79
C THR A 574 -16.53 5.00 -20.21
N GLY A 575 -17.05 4.87 -18.98
CA GLY A 575 -17.91 5.86 -18.33
C GLY A 575 -17.21 6.68 -17.24
N THR A 576 -17.73 7.87 -16.95
CA THR A 576 -17.24 8.75 -15.88
C THR A 576 -17.71 8.23 -14.51
N PHE A 577 -16.79 8.12 -13.57
CA PHE A 577 -17.13 7.97 -12.16
C PHE A 577 -17.69 9.30 -11.63
N THR A 578 -18.87 9.26 -11.03
CA THR A 578 -19.40 10.40 -10.25
C THR A 578 -19.47 9.94 -8.81
N ALA A 579 -18.61 10.51 -7.96
CA ALA A 579 -18.64 10.26 -6.53
C ALA A 579 -19.99 10.69 -5.95
N HIS A 580 -20.54 9.88 -5.05
CA HIS A 580 -21.54 10.39 -4.11
C HIS A 580 -20.83 11.38 -3.15
N ALA A 581 -20.95 12.67 -3.43
CA ALA A 581 -20.15 13.73 -2.80
C ALA A 581 -20.95 14.62 -1.83
N GLN A 582 -21.88 14.04 -1.07
CA GLN A 582 -22.63 14.77 -0.05
C GLN A 582 -22.84 13.91 1.18
N ASN A 583 -22.40 14.41 2.36
CA ASN A 583 -22.65 13.76 3.64
C ASN A 583 -24.15 13.81 3.95
N THR A 584 -24.85 12.73 3.64
CA THR A 584 -26.31 12.59 3.71
C THR A 584 -26.73 11.30 4.41
N ILE A 585 -25.80 10.67 5.15
CA ILE A 585 -26.10 9.48 5.98
C ILE A 585 -27.24 9.84 6.94
N THR A 586 -28.35 9.13 6.80
CA THR A 586 -29.58 9.41 7.55
C THR A 586 -29.42 9.12 9.04
N GLU A 587 -30.13 9.87 9.88
CA GLU A 587 -30.19 9.59 11.33
C GLU A 587 -30.75 8.19 11.62
N ALA A 588 -31.66 7.68 10.79
CA ALA A 588 -32.17 6.31 10.90
C ALA A 588 -31.05 5.26 10.72
N TYR A 589 -30.15 5.47 9.75
CA TYR A 589 -29.00 4.58 9.54
C TYR A 589 -28.02 4.64 10.72
N ARG A 590 -27.80 5.82 11.30
CA ARG A 590 -26.96 6.01 12.50
C ARG A 590 -27.57 5.37 13.74
N ALA A 591 -28.86 5.56 13.96
CA ALA A 591 -29.58 4.97 15.08
C ALA A 591 -29.61 3.44 15.02
N ALA A 592 -29.58 2.86 13.81
CA ALA A 592 -29.48 1.41 13.61
C ALA A 592 -28.10 0.84 13.96
N HIS A 593 -27.04 1.65 13.88
CA HIS A 593 -25.65 1.22 14.11
C HIS A 593 -24.97 2.15 15.15
N PRO A 594 -25.44 2.15 16.40
CA PRO A 594 -24.94 3.06 17.42
C PRO A 594 -23.51 2.71 17.84
N PHE A 595 -22.72 3.74 18.16
CA PHE A 595 -21.43 3.58 18.81
C PHE A 595 -21.45 4.19 20.24
N PRO A 596 -21.04 3.44 21.27
CA PRO A 596 -20.70 2.02 21.26
C PRO A 596 -21.90 1.09 20.94
N PRO A 597 -21.68 -0.07 20.29
CA PRO A 597 -22.73 -1.05 20.09
C PRO A 597 -23.31 -1.55 21.41
N ARG A 598 -24.55 -2.04 21.38
CA ARG A 598 -25.22 -2.57 22.58
C ARG A 598 -24.59 -3.87 23.06
N THR A 599 -24.20 -4.71 22.10
CA THR A 599 -23.61 -6.03 22.29
C THR A 599 -22.52 -6.23 21.23
N LEU A 600 -21.50 -7.02 21.55
CA LEU A 600 -20.50 -7.52 20.60
C LEU A 600 -20.40 -9.04 20.72
N MET A 601 -19.84 -9.68 19.68
CA MET A 601 -19.43 -11.08 19.78
C MET A 601 -18.45 -11.26 20.94
N ASP A 602 -18.57 -12.37 21.67
CA ASP A 602 -17.73 -12.75 22.81
C ASP A 602 -17.70 -11.76 24.00
N ALA A 603 -18.66 -10.84 24.08
CA ALA A 603 -18.74 -9.82 25.11
C ALA A 603 -19.90 -10.01 26.10
N ALA A 604 -20.23 -11.26 26.43
CA ALA A 604 -21.35 -11.58 27.33
C ALA A 604 -21.19 -10.96 28.73
N GLY A 605 -19.94 -10.79 29.20
CA GLY A 605 -19.60 -10.13 30.46
C GLY A 605 -19.70 -8.60 30.46
N GLY A 606 -20.10 -7.99 29.33
CA GLY A 606 -20.21 -6.55 29.16
C GLY A 606 -19.16 -5.97 28.21
N LEU A 607 -19.17 -4.65 28.07
CA LEU A 607 -18.26 -3.89 27.22
C LEU A 607 -17.50 -2.88 28.08
N ALA A 608 -16.16 -2.96 28.04
CA ALA A 608 -15.30 -1.97 28.63
C ALA A 608 -15.24 -0.72 27.76
N THR A 609 -15.24 0.45 28.40
CA THR A 609 -15.03 1.74 27.74
C THR A 609 -14.01 2.56 28.51
N TYR A 610 -13.24 3.36 27.78
CA TYR A 610 -12.37 4.38 28.34
C TYR A 610 -13.11 5.71 28.51
N PRO A 611 -12.87 6.46 29.60
CA PRO A 611 -13.29 7.85 29.69
C PRO A 611 -12.52 8.72 28.67
N ALA A 612 -13.16 9.80 28.22
CA ALA A 612 -12.53 10.84 27.40
C ALA A 612 -11.86 11.87 28.33
N THR A 613 -10.74 11.49 28.96
CA THR A 613 -9.94 12.37 29.84
C THR A 613 -8.52 12.58 29.34
N GLY A 614 -8.11 11.83 28.32
CA GLY A 614 -6.77 11.86 27.76
C GLY A 614 -6.48 13.15 27.02
N THR A 615 -5.20 13.41 26.80
CA THR A 615 -4.76 14.57 26.02
C THR A 615 -4.61 14.17 24.56
N PRO A 616 -5.25 14.89 23.62
CA PRO A 616 -5.10 14.63 22.20
C PRO A 616 -3.64 14.60 21.73
N VAL A 617 -3.24 13.48 21.10
CA VAL A 617 -1.94 13.39 20.43
C VAL A 617 -1.94 14.27 19.18
N ILE A 618 -0.97 15.19 19.11
CA ILE A 618 -0.70 16.03 17.95
C ILE A 618 0.58 15.56 17.27
N MET A 619 0.47 15.17 16.00
CA MET A 619 1.61 14.64 15.27
C MET A 619 2.55 15.77 14.79
N PRO A 620 3.87 15.61 15.00
CA PRO A 620 4.84 16.63 14.68
C PRO A 620 5.04 16.75 13.16
N SER A 621 5.32 17.98 12.72
CA SER A 621 5.76 18.31 11.36
C SER A 621 7.29 18.20 11.25
N PRO A 622 7.85 18.00 10.04
CA PRO A 622 9.29 18.12 9.85
C PRO A 622 9.73 19.59 9.98
N GLU A 623 10.95 19.80 10.44
CA GLU A 623 11.57 21.12 10.54
C GLU A 623 12.23 21.50 9.21
N PHE A 624 11.97 22.72 8.73
CA PHE A 624 12.60 23.29 7.54
C PHE A 624 13.28 24.61 7.88
N SER A 625 14.46 24.84 7.32
CA SER A 625 15.17 26.10 7.52
C SER A 625 14.41 27.27 6.88
N GLY A 626 14.01 28.26 7.68
CA GLY A 626 13.35 29.48 7.20
C GLY A 626 11.89 29.32 6.75
N VAL A 627 11.28 28.14 6.93
CA VAL A 627 9.88 27.87 6.58
C VAL A 627 9.14 27.37 7.82
N SER A 628 8.12 28.10 8.26
CA SER A 628 7.23 27.66 9.33
C SER A 628 6.12 26.77 8.77
N VAL A 629 5.91 25.62 9.40
CA VAL A 629 4.79 24.72 9.11
C VAL A 629 3.69 25.01 10.11
N SER A 630 2.43 25.10 9.66
CA SER A 630 1.34 25.32 10.59
C SER A 630 1.13 24.08 11.46
N GLU A 631 1.16 24.25 12.78
CA GLU A 631 0.70 23.23 13.74
C GLU A 631 -0.81 23.31 13.99
N ARG A 632 -1.57 23.95 13.08
CA ARG A 632 -3.03 24.00 13.18
C ARG A 632 -3.59 22.59 13.22
N HIS A 633 -4.02 22.19 14.41
CA HIS A 633 -4.94 21.09 14.66
C HIS A 633 -6.35 21.67 14.77
N SER A 634 -7.37 20.82 14.66
CA SER A 634 -8.71 21.31 14.95
C SER A 634 -8.76 21.55 16.47
N GLY A 635 -8.76 22.81 16.90
CA GLY A 635 -8.85 23.17 18.33
C GLY A 635 -10.21 22.83 18.95
N THR A 636 -10.95 21.89 18.38
CA THR A 636 -12.31 21.52 18.81
C THR A 636 -12.39 20.14 19.46
N TRP A 637 -11.29 19.38 19.49
CA TRP A 637 -11.18 18.14 20.24
C TRP A 637 -10.33 18.40 21.48
N GLU A 638 -10.96 18.33 22.65
CA GLU A 638 -10.29 18.65 23.92
C GLU A 638 -9.77 17.40 24.64
N HIS A 639 -10.33 16.22 24.33
CA HIS A 639 -10.04 14.98 25.04
C HIS A 639 -9.92 13.77 24.11
N ASP A 640 -8.97 12.90 24.42
CA ASP A 640 -8.81 11.56 23.85
C ASP A 640 -9.30 10.49 24.86
N TYR A 641 -9.58 9.28 24.36
CA TYR A 641 -9.91 8.15 25.22
C TYR A 641 -8.67 7.53 25.85
N GLU A 642 -8.65 7.35 27.17
CA GLU A 642 -7.54 6.69 27.87
C GLU A 642 -8.01 5.78 29.02
N PRO A 643 -7.24 4.76 29.41
CA PRO A 643 -7.55 3.96 30.59
C PRO A 643 -7.67 4.83 31.85
N ALA A 644 -8.77 4.70 32.59
CA ALA A 644 -8.91 5.37 33.87
C ALA A 644 -7.83 4.91 34.86
N ALA A 645 -7.04 5.85 35.40
CA ALA A 645 -5.89 5.57 36.26
C ALA A 645 -6.17 4.65 37.46
N ASN A 646 -7.41 4.64 37.98
CA ASN A 646 -7.83 3.83 39.13
C ASN A 646 -8.67 2.61 38.74
N CYS A 647 -8.56 2.11 37.50
CA CYS A 647 -9.31 0.96 37.02
C CYS A 647 -8.39 -0.10 36.40
N ALA A 648 -8.50 -1.34 36.87
CA ALA A 648 -7.74 -2.48 36.36
C ALA A 648 -8.48 -3.13 35.18
N TYR A 649 -8.30 -2.59 33.97
CA TYR A 649 -8.87 -3.17 32.75
C TYR A 649 -8.26 -4.55 32.46
N PRO A 650 -9.03 -5.48 31.85
CA PRO A 650 -8.47 -6.70 31.29
C PRO A 650 -7.41 -6.42 30.21
N ASP A 651 -6.59 -7.43 29.91
CA ASP A 651 -5.59 -7.36 28.84
C ASP A 651 -6.26 -6.99 27.50
N PRO A 652 -5.92 -5.85 26.89
CA PRO A 652 -6.53 -5.40 25.64
C PRO A 652 -6.26 -6.33 24.44
N TRP A 653 -5.31 -7.27 24.56
CA TRP A 653 -4.93 -8.21 23.52
C TRP A 653 -5.35 -9.67 23.82
N ALA A 654 -5.96 -9.93 24.98
CA ALA A 654 -6.37 -11.26 25.43
C ALA A 654 -7.54 -11.21 26.43
N ALA A 655 -8.63 -10.51 26.10
CA ALA A 655 -9.76 -10.30 27.02
C ALA A 655 -10.95 -11.23 26.79
N ILE A 656 -10.94 -12.11 25.78
CA ILE A 656 -12.08 -12.99 25.50
C ILE A 656 -12.35 -13.88 26.73
N GLY A 657 -13.56 -13.78 27.28
CA GLY A 657 -13.97 -14.49 28.49
C GLY A 657 -13.53 -13.84 29.81
N ALA A 658 -12.84 -12.70 29.78
CA ALA A 658 -12.45 -11.98 31.00
C ALA A 658 -13.64 -11.30 31.68
N ASN A 659 -13.61 -11.24 33.01
CA ASN A 659 -14.59 -10.49 33.80
C ASN A 659 -14.24 -8.99 33.78
N LEU A 660 -15.26 -8.14 33.61
CA LEU A 660 -15.09 -6.69 33.66
C LEU A 660 -15.23 -6.16 35.09
N PRO A 661 -14.30 -5.31 35.58
CA PRO A 661 -14.52 -4.58 36.81
C PRO A 661 -15.60 -3.52 36.61
N ALA A 662 -16.33 -3.18 37.68
CA ALA A 662 -17.39 -2.18 37.62
C ALA A 662 -16.90 -0.82 37.08
N CYS A 663 -15.66 -0.43 37.39
CA CYS A 663 -15.04 0.81 36.91
C CYS A 663 -14.86 0.86 35.38
N ALA A 664 -14.75 -0.29 34.70
CA ALA A 664 -14.55 -0.36 33.25
C ALA A 664 -15.87 -0.22 32.45
N THR A 665 -17.01 -0.38 33.12
CA THR A 665 -18.35 -0.41 32.50
C THR A 665 -19.07 0.94 32.54
N GLY A 666 -18.31 2.03 32.53
CA GLY A 666 -18.81 3.40 32.66
C GLY A 666 -19.83 3.82 31.59
N ALA A 667 -20.31 5.07 31.68
CA ALA A 667 -21.30 5.60 30.76
C ALA A 667 -20.81 5.50 29.31
N ARG A 668 -21.54 4.72 28.49
CA ARG A 668 -21.31 4.51 27.04
C ARG A 668 -21.63 5.79 26.26
N LYS A 669 -20.85 6.84 26.48
CA LYS A 669 -20.99 8.09 25.76
C LYS A 669 -20.25 8.00 24.44
N ARG A 670 -20.97 8.36 23.38
CA ARG A 670 -20.43 8.56 22.04
C ARG A 670 -19.32 9.63 22.07
N PHE A 671 -18.37 9.57 21.14
CA PHE A 671 -17.37 10.60 20.93
C PHE A 671 -18.06 11.77 20.23
N VAL A 672 -18.74 12.62 21.01
CA VAL A 672 -19.47 13.76 20.46
C VAL A 672 -18.72 15.02 20.84
N LYS A 673 -18.19 15.71 19.82
CA LYS A 673 -17.95 17.15 19.88
C LYS A 673 -19.23 17.81 20.38
N GLU A 674 -19.21 18.53 21.51
CA GLU A 674 -20.35 19.37 21.86
C GLU A 674 -20.64 20.29 20.65
N PRO A 675 -21.88 20.30 20.13
CA PRO A 675 -22.18 21.08 18.94
C PRO A 675 -21.80 22.54 19.21
N MET A 676 -20.97 23.12 18.33
CA MET A 676 -20.79 24.57 18.34
C MET A 676 -22.14 25.18 17.95
N TYR A 677 -22.80 25.80 18.92
CA TYR A 677 -23.99 26.63 18.73
C TYR A 677 -23.67 27.84 17.85
#